data_AF-A0AAE9CX73-F1
#
_entry.id   AF-A0AAE9CX73-F1
#
_cell.length_a   1.000
_cell.length_b   1.000
_cell.length_c   1.000
_cell.angle_alpha   90.00
_cell.angle_beta   90.00
_cell.angle_gamma   90.00
#
_symmetry.space_group_name_H-M   'P 1'
#
loop_
_entity.id
_entity.type
_entity.pdbx_description
1 polymer ?
#
loop_
_entity_poly.entity_id
_entity_poly.type
_entity_poly.pdbx_seq_one_letter_code
_entity_poly.pdbx_strand_id
1 'polypeptide(L)'
;MGIFKFLALCLLCTFVVSIDPELKCYGADCDEPNYMDDTEQCSGLECESKETLLAMISHYQKEKHEEYLAPLHKPIRDESTVRHFLNEISTGSVNSQELAATISPQCNICSQPGLCNSGQCVPDQFFPWQYFYCVCPDNASGRFCQNVIACKANTCGKNADCYVANHQLNCICKPGYTARKNGRDCDMKVQQACMSGDPHYVTYDGLRFDYQGTCPYVFSQPCTTLPAPYGWFSVRAKNELPGKGYHISQVSEVEVDLHNLTIHVDGRSKTALVNGVQTLIPWYYPNMAAWTVRIRKSGSTFYIENEQGISVAFSTYNSLCVTVPDIPEFNGPSALCGLAGNIDGKKLDDVVNRNGTVLNIKSSRQPENNNHADFMKTEDSWITDKFLILRPGQEACVNGQLLDNNTNCVSTSIILDQSCADVETAAQTCYSIQQAELGQGPFGACQALGNDTLEDFYYNCVYDICRNPAYKCTELSYFYQYCQIAIPQQQMNQNWRTQVGCPLACPLNSHPSVCTSSCPSTCAEPFPEICDQGCVDGCECDPGYVIDNTVTGSMKCIRLDQCGCLDSDGNAHRAGRPWVSQNCTIYQECRNGSLWSDYRPCSEDATCFTNYAGMQCKCNSGFRGDGYNCTDINECVETPGICGHGQCINTPGSYNCICDDFWLGTNCNSYKPRRHCADLSVYWGIKQSGVYSINPPFLLPQRAKFAPMDVYCDMTTNGGGYTLMSSDTGDINTNKTFQDYLIGFGTPAKQSVWIGLEFIYQLTNYQPHTLRLNLFRCASNGRPALNTDCTYPTFSINNSTTQYSVVIREACTGTEADAHYYQDGWARWDLSKDGPKFSTFDIEAETTIPPALADKVEDGAIYYTCSKTNFNTGWWYVEDQLCGAANLNGVRYTCPNIPVESERYLRWAEGTIAQSSMYLRPVGYPRYDTL
;
A
#
# COMPACT_ATOMS: atom_id res chain seq x y z
N MET A 1 16.00 -13.14 31.04
CA MET A 1 16.60 -12.79 29.73
C MET A 1 17.96 -12.12 29.97
N GLY A 2 18.90 -12.92 30.44
CA GLY A 2 20.32 -12.75 30.12
C GLY A 2 20.64 -13.75 29.01
N ILE A 3 21.80 -13.59 28.36
CA ILE A 3 22.25 -14.33 27.18
C ILE A 3 21.69 -13.75 25.87
N PHE A 4 22.33 -12.68 25.39
CA PHE A 4 22.71 -12.48 23.98
C PHE A 4 23.39 -11.10 23.85
N LYS A 5 24.51 -10.92 24.57
CA LYS A 5 25.46 -9.81 24.37
C LYS A 5 26.81 -10.07 25.08
N PHE A 6 27.19 -11.35 25.22
CA PHE A 6 28.40 -11.78 25.95
C PHE A 6 29.28 -12.78 25.18
N LEU A 7 29.15 -12.83 23.84
CA LEU A 7 29.89 -13.79 23.00
C LEU A 7 30.51 -13.20 21.73
N ALA A 8 30.71 -11.89 21.66
CA ALA A 8 31.36 -11.24 20.50
C ALA A 8 32.48 -10.24 20.86
N LEU A 9 32.89 -10.16 22.13
CA LEU A 9 33.93 -9.22 22.57
C LEU A 9 35.13 -9.88 23.30
N CYS A 10 35.21 -11.21 23.33
CA CYS A 10 36.32 -11.94 23.98
C CYS A 10 37.16 -12.84 23.05
N LEU A 11 37.10 -12.66 21.72
CA LEU A 11 37.82 -13.54 20.78
C LEU A 11 38.68 -12.83 19.72
N LEU A 12 39.05 -11.56 19.94
CA LEU A 12 39.98 -10.82 19.08
C LEU A 12 41.07 -10.03 19.85
N CYS A 13 41.45 -10.50 21.04
CA CYS A 13 42.57 -9.94 21.83
C CYS A 13 43.61 -10.98 22.23
N THR A 14 43.78 -12.05 21.47
CA THR A 14 44.93 -12.94 21.58
C THR A 14 45.41 -13.31 20.18
N PHE A 15 46.72 -13.17 19.95
CA PHE A 15 47.45 -13.40 18.69
C PHE A 15 47.34 -12.29 17.63
N VAL A 16 48.03 -11.16 17.83
CA VAL A 16 49.31 -10.82 17.17
C VAL A 16 49.80 -9.48 17.77
N VAL A 17 50.49 -9.57 18.91
CA VAL A 17 51.62 -8.68 19.23
C VAL A 17 52.66 -9.59 19.84
N SER A 18 53.60 -10.02 19.02
CA SER A 18 54.92 -10.39 19.47
C SER A 18 55.88 -9.55 18.64
N ILE A 19 56.74 -8.81 19.35
CA ILE A 19 57.91 -8.07 18.88
C ILE A 19 57.64 -6.59 18.52
N ASP A 20 57.51 -5.72 19.53
CA ASP A 20 58.55 -4.71 19.87
C ASP A 20 58.22 -4.07 21.26
N PRO A 21 59.12 -4.06 22.27
CA PRO A 21 58.77 -3.75 23.65
C PRO A 21 59.29 -2.37 24.11
N GLU A 22 58.71 -1.25 23.66
CA GLU A 22 58.98 0.08 24.27
C GLU A 22 57.79 1.05 24.26
N LEU A 23 56.59 0.63 24.68
CA LEU A 23 55.54 1.59 25.05
C LEU A 23 54.86 1.21 26.38
N LYS A 24 55.15 2.00 27.41
CA LYS A 24 54.43 2.03 28.70
C LYS A 24 53.45 3.18 28.68
N CYS A 25 52.17 2.91 28.96
CA CYS A 25 51.19 3.93 29.34
C CYS A 25 50.78 3.68 30.79
N TYR A 26 50.87 4.73 31.63
CA TYR A 26 50.30 4.75 32.98
C TYR A 26 48.85 5.24 32.90
N GLY A 27 47.97 4.53 33.61
CA GLY A 27 46.54 4.83 33.71
C GLY A 27 46.22 5.96 34.70
N ALA A 28 45.02 6.50 34.58
CA ALA A 28 44.38 7.30 35.60
C ALA A 28 42.91 6.86 35.72
N ASP A 29 42.60 6.19 36.83
CA ASP A 29 41.25 6.06 37.39
C ASP A 29 40.77 7.42 37.91
N CYS A 30 39.49 7.73 37.76
CA CYS A 30 38.73 8.59 38.68
C CYS A 30 37.24 8.20 38.62
N ASP A 31 36.77 7.56 39.68
CA ASP A 31 35.35 7.39 40.05
C ASP A 31 34.74 8.73 40.56
N GLU A 32 33.41 8.81 40.47
CA GLU A 32 32.41 9.87 40.78
C GLU A 32 32.52 10.65 42.14
N PRO A 33 31.52 11.48 42.56
CA PRO A 33 30.72 12.57 41.95
C PRO A 33 30.70 13.87 42.82
N ASN A 34 30.30 15.05 42.31
CA ASN A 34 29.48 16.07 43.03
C ASN A 34 29.35 17.46 42.32
N TYR A 35 28.08 17.90 42.23
CA TYR A 35 27.50 19.23 42.54
C TYR A 35 27.87 20.55 41.81
N MET A 36 26.82 21.13 41.20
CA MET A 36 26.42 22.55 40.96
C MET A 36 27.36 23.59 40.34
N ASP A 37 27.01 23.96 39.10
CA ASP A 37 26.54 25.27 38.59
C ASP A 37 27.17 26.63 38.99
N ASP A 38 27.30 27.43 37.92
CA ASP A 38 27.29 28.88 37.76
C ASP A 38 28.47 29.84 38.09
N THR A 39 28.89 30.51 37.00
CA THR A 39 29.42 31.89 36.82
C THR A 39 30.90 32.21 37.12
N GLU A 40 31.66 32.54 36.05
CA GLU A 40 32.14 33.92 35.77
C GLU A 40 32.98 34.00 34.47
N GLN A 41 32.85 35.16 33.80
CA GLN A 41 33.49 35.56 32.54
C GLN A 41 34.82 36.30 32.76
N CYS A 42 35.55 36.48 31.62
CA CYS A 42 36.63 37.46 31.33
C CYS A 42 38.01 37.07 31.88
N SER A 43 39.17 37.22 31.20
CA SER A 43 39.67 37.99 30.04
C SER A 43 41.15 37.57 29.90
N GLY A 44 41.81 37.31 28.76
CA GLY A 44 42.18 38.19 27.64
C GLY A 44 43.70 38.08 27.36
N LEU A 45 44.11 38.11 26.07
CA LEU A 45 45.47 38.31 25.49
C LEU A 45 46.51 37.17 25.74
N GLU A 46 47.39 36.71 24.84
CA GLU A 46 47.84 37.12 23.50
C GLU A 46 48.61 35.97 22.80
N CYS A 47 48.62 36.05 21.48
CA CYS A 47 49.31 35.39 20.37
C CYS A 47 50.64 34.58 20.52
N GLU A 48 50.62 33.45 19.79
CA GLU A 48 51.58 33.05 18.73
C GLU A 48 53.00 32.54 19.04
N SER A 49 53.30 31.33 18.53
CA SER A 49 54.41 31.16 17.57
C SER A 49 54.16 30.02 16.56
N LYS A 50 53.72 30.42 15.37
CA LYS A 50 54.18 30.13 13.99
C LYS A 50 55.15 28.97 13.64
N GLU A 51 55.52 28.04 14.52
CA GLU A 51 56.61 27.07 14.22
C GLU A 51 56.21 25.59 14.25
N THR A 52 54.99 25.24 14.69
CA THR A 52 54.53 23.84 14.67
C THR A 52 53.53 23.52 13.55
N LEU A 53 52.87 24.53 12.98
CA LEU A 53 51.92 24.35 11.86
C LEU A 53 52.61 24.40 10.48
N LEU A 54 53.79 25.02 10.37
CA LEU A 54 54.59 25.09 9.14
C LEU A 54 55.49 23.85 8.91
N ALA A 55 55.62 22.96 9.90
CA ALA A 55 56.40 21.72 9.75
C ALA A 55 55.56 20.53 9.24
N MET A 56 54.24 20.55 9.41
CA MET A 56 53.36 19.48 8.88
C MET A 56 52.78 19.81 7.49
N ILE A 57 52.83 21.09 7.09
CA ILE A 57 52.48 21.55 5.73
C ILE A 57 53.60 21.25 4.70
N SER A 58 54.77 20.71 5.11
CA SER A 58 55.90 20.47 4.20
C SER A 58 56.26 19.00 3.94
N HIS A 59 55.34 18.03 4.11
CA HIS A 59 55.61 16.65 3.67
C HIS A 59 54.50 15.94 2.88
N TYR A 60 53.33 16.56 2.63
CA TYR A 60 52.22 15.86 1.95
C TYR A 60 51.59 16.58 0.74
N GLN A 61 52.34 17.45 0.06
CA GLN A 61 51.94 17.96 -1.26
C GLN A 61 53.12 18.04 -2.25
N LYS A 62 53.43 16.91 -2.88
CA LYS A 62 54.15 16.89 -4.16
C LYS A 62 53.81 15.64 -4.98
N GLU A 63 52.78 15.77 -5.83
CA GLU A 63 52.76 15.26 -7.21
C GLU A 63 51.43 15.65 -7.90
N LYS A 64 51.41 16.74 -8.68
CA LYS A 64 51.49 16.70 -10.15
C LYS A 64 51.36 18.11 -10.78
N HIS A 65 52.10 18.24 -11.87
CA HIS A 65 52.15 19.29 -12.91
C HIS A 65 50.74 19.74 -13.39
N GLU A 66 50.52 20.91 -14.00
CA GLU A 66 51.07 21.44 -15.26
C GLU A 66 50.96 22.98 -15.28
N GLU A 67 52.01 23.74 -15.62
CA GLU A 67 52.43 24.19 -16.97
C GLU A 67 51.79 25.52 -17.43
N TYR A 68 52.67 26.42 -17.88
CA TYR A 68 52.49 27.58 -18.77
C TYR A 68 52.28 29.04 -18.26
N LEU A 69 53.36 29.80 -18.56
CA LEU A 69 53.51 31.22 -18.92
C LEU A 69 53.68 32.25 -17.77
N ALA A 70 54.91 32.61 -17.37
CA ALA A 70 55.91 33.50 -18.03
C ALA A 70 55.60 35.01 -17.86
N PRO A 71 56.56 35.96 -17.99
CA PRO A 71 58.04 35.90 -17.93
C PRO A 71 58.68 36.95 -16.98
N LEU A 72 59.97 36.85 -16.63
CA LEU A 72 60.97 37.96 -16.63
C LEU A 72 62.30 37.57 -15.92
N HIS A 73 63.35 37.38 -16.75
CA HIS A 73 64.74 37.85 -16.63
C HIS A 73 65.65 37.51 -15.39
N LYS A 74 66.62 36.57 -15.63
CA LYS A 74 68.11 36.57 -15.42
C LYS A 74 68.76 37.18 -14.13
N PRO A 75 70.04 36.84 -13.76
CA PRO A 75 70.83 35.59 -13.86
C PRO A 75 71.75 35.25 -12.63
N ILE A 76 72.18 33.98 -12.53
CA ILE A 76 73.48 33.39 -12.07
C ILE A 76 74.09 33.78 -10.69
N ARG A 77 74.47 32.75 -9.88
CA ARG A 77 75.86 32.51 -9.39
C ARG A 77 76.05 31.22 -8.55
N ASP A 78 76.79 30.29 -9.15
CA ASP A 78 77.96 29.56 -8.62
C ASP A 78 77.91 28.01 -8.54
N GLU A 79 79.00 27.45 -9.03
CA GLU A 79 79.27 26.10 -9.56
C GLU A 79 80.55 25.58 -8.85
N SER A 80 80.43 24.95 -7.68
CA SER A 80 81.63 24.45 -6.98
C SER A 80 81.51 23.14 -6.21
N THR A 81 80.40 22.40 -6.29
CA THR A 81 80.25 21.13 -5.52
C THR A 81 80.13 19.87 -6.39
N VAL A 82 80.02 20.00 -7.72
CA VAL A 82 79.76 18.87 -8.63
C VAL A 82 81.06 18.19 -9.14
N ARG A 83 82.25 18.67 -8.74
CA ARG A 83 83.53 18.25 -9.34
C ARG A 83 84.42 17.35 -8.47
N HIS A 84 83.88 16.62 -7.49
CA HIS A 84 84.70 15.78 -6.60
C HIS A 84 84.32 14.29 -6.46
N PHE A 85 83.25 13.80 -7.12
CA PHE A 85 82.83 12.39 -6.92
C PHE A 85 82.83 11.50 -8.18
N LEU A 86 83.19 12.04 -9.35
CA LEU A 86 83.18 11.32 -10.62
C LEU A 86 84.58 11.02 -11.16
N ASN A 87 85.51 10.51 -10.34
CA ASN A 87 86.87 10.24 -10.84
C ASN A 87 87.61 9.01 -10.29
N GLU A 88 86.93 7.97 -9.78
CA GLU A 88 87.68 6.80 -9.27
C GLU A 88 87.17 5.38 -9.61
N ILE A 89 86.24 5.16 -10.55
CA ILE A 89 85.95 3.77 -10.97
C ILE A 89 85.74 3.66 -12.48
N SER A 90 86.82 3.85 -13.24
CA SER A 90 87.04 3.12 -14.49
C SER A 90 88.53 3.02 -14.77
N THR A 91 89.15 1.85 -14.59
CA THR A 91 90.24 1.32 -15.46
C THR A 91 90.79 -0.03 -14.98
N GLY A 92 90.53 -1.09 -15.78
CA GLY A 92 91.38 -2.28 -15.98
C GLY A 92 91.43 -3.33 -14.84
N SER A 93 91.46 -4.65 -15.07
CA SER A 93 91.70 -5.44 -16.28
C SER A 93 91.41 -6.94 -16.00
N VAL A 94 91.42 -7.74 -17.07
CA VAL A 94 91.67 -9.19 -17.20
C VAL A 94 90.51 -10.05 -17.72
N ASN A 95 90.92 -10.87 -18.70
CA ASN A 95 90.22 -11.64 -19.73
C ASN A 95 89.24 -12.73 -19.28
N SER A 96 88.26 -12.93 -20.16
CA SER A 96 87.48 -14.14 -20.35
C SER A 96 88.31 -15.29 -20.94
N GLN A 97 88.34 -16.43 -20.26
CA GLN A 97 88.23 -17.81 -20.79
C GLN A 97 88.86 -18.78 -19.78
N GLU A 98 88.06 -19.31 -18.87
CA GLU A 98 88.03 -20.74 -18.54
C GLU A 98 86.99 -21.02 -17.44
N LEU A 99 86.37 -22.19 -17.58
CA LEU A 99 85.44 -22.85 -16.66
C LEU A 99 84.01 -22.33 -16.59
N ALA A 100 83.24 -22.82 -17.56
CA ALA A 100 81.91 -23.33 -17.29
C ALA A 100 81.93 -24.33 -16.11
N ALA A 101 81.16 -24.05 -15.07
CA ALA A 101 80.65 -25.05 -14.13
C ALA A 101 79.30 -24.55 -13.56
N THR A 102 78.23 -25.09 -14.14
CA THR A 102 77.03 -25.61 -13.46
C THR A 102 76.54 -24.91 -12.19
N ILE A 103 75.33 -24.34 -12.20
CA ILE A 103 74.28 -24.47 -11.14
C ILE A 103 72.91 -24.02 -11.71
N SER A 104 71.88 -24.73 -11.23
CA SER A 104 70.50 -24.88 -11.69
C SER A 104 69.52 -23.89 -10.98
N PRO A 105 68.17 -24.01 -11.04
CA PRO A 105 67.24 -23.05 -11.65
C PRO A 105 66.27 -22.43 -10.63
N GLN A 106 66.46 -21.18 -10.17
CA GLN A 106 65.55 -20.56 -9.18
C GLN A 106 65.42 -19.04 -9.28
N CYS A 107 65.42 -18.46 -10.48
CA CYS A 107 65.17 -17.02 -10.59
C CYS A 107 64.34 -16.74 -11.84
N ASN A 108 63.05 -16.51 -11.69
CA ASN A 108 62.28 -15.62 -12.56
C ASN A 108 61.08 -15.19 -11.74
N ILE A 109 61.28 -14.22 -10.86
CA ILE A 109 60.28 -13.83 -9.87
C ILE A 109 58.96 -13.45 -10.57
N CYS A 110 59.01 -12.81 -11.74
CA CYS A 110 57.82 -12.46 -12.52
C CYS A 110 57.11 -13.61 -13.27
N SER A 111 57.57 -14.86 -13.20
CA SER A 111 56.85 -16.01 -13.80
C SER A 111 55.82 -16.65 -12.86
N GLN A 112 55.73 -16.21 -11.61
CA GLN A 112 54.69 -16.68 -10.68
C GLN A 112 53.40 -15.85 -10.83
N PRO A 113 52.26 -16.48 -11.16
CA PRO A 113 50.98 -15.78 -11.25
C PRO A 113 50.53 -15.25 -9.88
N GLY A 114 50.12 -13.97 -9.82
CA GLY A 114 49.54 -13.35 -8.61
C GLY A 114 50.42 -12.36 -7.84
N LEU A 115 51.67 -12.12 -8.26
CA LEU A 115 52.60 -11.21 -7.55
C LEU A 115 52.27 -9.71 -7.68
N CYS A 116 51.67 -9.31 -8.79
CA CYS A 116 51.23 -7.95 -9.05
C CYS A 116 49.73 -7.99 -9.32
N ASN A 117 48.90 -7.64 -8.34
CA ASN A 117 47.44 -7.77 -8.41
C ASN A 117 46.87 -7.03 -9.62
N SER A 118 46.55 -7.78 -10.69
CA SER A 118 46.13 -7.27 -12.01
C SER A 118 47.14 -6.31 -12.70
N GLY A 119 48.37 -6.20 -12.18
CA GLY A 119 49.44 -5.35 -12.70
C GLY A 119 50.54 -6.14 -13.41
N GLN A 120 51.36 -5.44 -14.18
CA GLN A 120 52.47 -6.05 -14.91
C GLN A 120 53.70 -6.17 -14.01
N CYS A 121 54.19 -7.39 -13.80
CA CYS A 121 55.46 -7.61 -13.10
C CYS A 121 56.63 -7.30 -14.03
N VAL A 122 57.53 -6.42 -13.60
CA VAL A 122 58.73 -6.03 -14.34
C VAL A 122 59.96 -6.35 -13.49
N PRO A 123 60.93 -7.13 -14.00
CA PRO A 123 62.18 -7.39 -13.32
C PRO A 123 62.99 -6.10 -13.15
N ASP A 124 63.71 -5.98 -12.02
CA ASP A 124 64.66 -4.88 -11.82
C ASP A 124 65.80 -4.96 -12.86
N GLN A 125 66.22 -3.81 -13.39
CA GLN A 125 67.21 -3.78 -14.48
C GLN A 125 68.62 -4.19 -14.05
N PHE A 126 68.97 -4.02 -12.77
CA PHE A 126 70.31 -4.31 -12.24
C PHE A 126 70.39 -5.67 -11.58
N PHE A 127 69.30 -6.11 -10.96
CA PHE A 127 69.22 -7.39 -10.25
C PHE A 127 67.96 -8.20 -10.64
N PRO A 128 67.82 -8.59 -11.93
CA PRO A 128 66.60 -9.19 -12.49
C PRO A 128 66.23 -10.56 -11.90
N TRP A 129 67.19 -11.21 -11.26
CA TRP A 129 67.03 -12.52 -10.63
C TRP A 129 66.58 -12.44 -9.16
N GLN A 130 66.59 -11.23 -8.56
CA GLN A 130 66.44 -11.04 -7.12
C GLN A 130 65.40 -9.97 -6.75
N TYR A 131 65.12 -9.00 -7.63
CA TYR A 131 64.16 -7.92 -7.39
C TYR A 131 63.22 -7.72 -8.59
N PHE A 132 62.00 -7.28 -8.29
CA PHE A 132 60.98 -6.92 -9.26
C PHE A 132 60.16 -5.74 -8.73
N TYR A 133 59.50 -5.03 -9.63
CA TYR A 133 58.48 -4.04 -9.30
C TYR A 133 57.22 -4.26 -10.13
N CYS A 134 56.09 -3.83 -9.59
CA CYS A 134 54.82 -3.94 -10.29
C CYS A 134 54.49 -2.61 -10.95
N VAL A 135 54.22 -2.64 -12.25
CA VAL A 135 53.60 -1.54 -12.97
C VAL A 135 52.09 -1.74 -12.86
N CYS A 136 51.46 -0.89 -12.06
CA CYS A 136 50.02 -0.99 -11.81
C CYS A 136 49.22 -0.33 -12.93
N PRO A 137 48.04 -0.88 -13.28
CA PRO A 137 47.06 -0.14 -14.07
C PRO A 137 46.62 1.12 -13.33
N ASP A 138 46.08 2.12 -14.05
CA ASP A 138 45.67 3.41 -13.45
C ASP A 138 44.71 3.25 -12.25
N ASN A 139 43.86 2.22 -12.28
CA ASN A 139 42.90 1.89 -11.23
C ASN A 139 43.51 1.10 -10.05
N ALA A 140 44.83 0.98 -9.94
CA ALA A 140 45.50 0.35 -8.82
C ALA A 140 46.82 1.07 -8.46
N SER A 141 47.20 0.99 -7.19
CA SER A 141 48.42 1.60 -6.66
C SER A 141 49.06 0.72 -5.57
N GLY A 142 50.23 1.12 -5.09
CA GLY A 142 51.01 0.38 -4.11
C GLY A 142 52.03 -0.57 -4.75
N ARG A 143 52.97 -1.05 -3.92
CA ARG A 143 54.15 -1.82 -4.36
C ARG A 143 53.81 -3.09 -5.17
N PHE A 144 52.65 -3.68 -4.93
CA PHE A 144 52.16 -4.91 -5.57
C PHE A 144 50.78 -4.72 -6.21
N CYS A 145 50.40 -3.48 -6.53
CA CYS A 145 49.08 -3.11 -7.07
C CYS A 145 47.91 -3.52 -6.17
N GLN A 146 48.14 -3.59 -4.87
CA GLN A 146 47.18 -4.05 -3.89
C GLN A 146 46.08 -3.02 -3.56
N ASN A 147 46.32 -1.73 -3.84
CA ASN A 147 45.37 -0.66 -3.52
C ASN A 147 44.54 -0.32 -4.75
N VAL A 148 43.33 -0.88 -4.85
CA VAL A 148 42.41 -0.58 -5.96
C VAL A 148 41.80 0.81 -5.79
N ILE A 149 42.01 1.67 -6.78
CA ILE A 149 41.37 2.98 -6.91
C ILE A 149 40.12 2.78 -7.77
N ALA A 150 38.95 2.77 -7.13
CA ALA A 150 37.69 2.50 -7.80
C ALA A 150 36.71 3.67 -7.63
N CYS A 151 36.02 4.00 -8.71
CA CYS A 151 34.85 4.87 -8.66
C CYS A 151 33.71 4.13 -7.93
N LYS A 152 33.21 4.73 -6.84
CA LYS A 152 32.04 4.29 -6.08
C LYS A 152 30.85 5.24 -6.32
N ALA A 153 29.64 4.84 -5.93
CA ALA A 153 28.52 5.77 -5.85
C ALA A 153 28.90 6.97 -4.94
N ASN A 154 28.67 8.19 -5.42
CA ASN A 154 28.96 9.48 -4.74
C ASN A 154 30.42 9.92 -4.66
N THR A 155 31.30 9.38 -5.50
CA THR A 155 32.73 9.77 -5.51
C THR A 155 32.97 11.18 -6.07
N CYS A 156 32.17 11.57 -7.07
CA CYS A 156 32.09 12.93 -7.60
C CYS A 156 30.71 13.52 -7.27
N GLY A 157 30.58 14.85 -7.35
CA GLY A 157 29.31 15.54 -7.13
C GLY A 157 28.22 15.11 -8.11
N LYS A 158 26.98 15.53 -7.85
CA LYS A 158 25.85 15.24 -8.75
C LYS A 158 26.19 15.77 -10.15
N ASN A 159 25.87 14.98 -11.19
CA ASN A 159 26.13 15.28 -12.60
C ASN A 159 27.60 15.27 -13.05
N ALA A 160 28.48 14.61 -12.30
CA ALA A 160 29.85 14.33 -12.71
C ALA A 160 30.08 12.82 -12.92
N ASP A 161 30.87 12.46 -13.93
CA ASP A 161 31.39 11.11 -14.11
C ASP A 161 32.77 11.00 -13.48
N CYS A 162 32.98 9.93 -12.71
CA CYS A 162 34.25 9.61 -12.09
C CYS A 162 35.11 8.77 -13.05
N TYR A 163 36.38 9.13 -13.17
CA TYR A 163 37.36 8.31 -13.86
C TYR A 163 38.70 8.34 -13.13
N VAL A 164 39.49 7.29 -13.33
CA VAL A 164 40.83 7.18 -12.77
C VAL A 164 41.83 7.34 -13.90
N ALA A 165 42.71 8.31 -13.74
CA ALA A 165 43.82 8.54 -14.65
C ALA A 165 45.02 8.95 -13.81
N ASN A 166 46.23 8.59 -14.23
CA ASN A 166 47.45 9.07 -13.58
C ASN A 166 47.58 8.63 -12.11
N HIS A 167 46.97 7.49 -11.73
CA HIS A 167 46.78 7.01 -10.35
C HIS A 167 46.03 8.00 -9.42
N GLN A 168 45.25 8.93 -9.98
CA GLN A 168 44.44 9.89 -9.24
C GLN A 168 42.97 9.80 -9.67
N LEU A 169 42.10 10.16 -8.73
CA LEU A 169 40.67 10.22 -8.95
C LEU A 169 40.28 11.56 -9.55
N ASN A 170 39.66 11.54 -10.72
CA ASN A 170 39.25 12.72 -11.46
C ASN A 170 37.74 12.71 -11.69
N CYS A 171 37.16 13.90 -11.75
CA CYS A 171 35.75 14.13 -12.03
C CYS A 171 35.63 14.94 -13.31
N ILE A 172 34.82 14.47 -14.25
CA ILE A 172 34.45 15.24 -15.44
C ILE A 172 32.96 15.52 -15.40
N CYS A 173 32.59 16.77 -15.64
CA CYS A 173 31.18 17.12 -15.70
C CYS A 173 30.52 16.49 -16.93
N LYS A 174 29.30 16.00 -16.74
CA LYS A 174 28.47 15.53 -17.85
C LYS A 174 28.21 16.70 -18.83
N PRO A 175 27.94 16.42 -20.12
CA PRO A 175 27.54 17.44 -21.07
C PRO A 175 26.39 18.31 -20.51
N GLY A 176 26.48 19.63 -20.68
CA GLY A 176 25.53 20.59 -20.10
C GLY A 176 25.87 21.05 -18.68
N TYR A 177 26.99 20.61 -18.11
CA TYR A 177 27.44 21.02 -16.78
C TYR A 177 28.89 21.50 -16.79
N THR A 178 29.22 22.42 -15.89
CA THR A 178 30.56 23.00 -15.71
C THR A 178 31.01 22.86 -14.28
N ALA A 179 32.30 22.57 -14.09
CA ALA A 179 32.87 22.37 -12.75
C ALA A 179 32.86 23.67 -11.95
N ARG A 180 32.42 23.60 -10.68
CA ARG A 180 32.71 24.62 -9.68
C ARG A 180 34.23 24.74 -9.48
N LYS A 181 34.66 25.84 -8.84
CA LYS A 181 36.08 26.06 -8.49
C LYS A 181 36.72 24.92 -7.68
N ASN A 182 35.94 24.07 -7.03
CA ASN A 182 36.41 22.89 -6.27
C ASN A 182 36.67 21.64 -7.14
N GLY A 183 36.35 21.67 -8.44
CA GLY A 183 36.63 20.61 -9.41
C GLY A 183 35.83 19.32 -9.24
N ARG A 184 34.90 19.24 -8.28
CA ARG A 184 34.11 18.02 -7.96
C ARG A 184 32.62 18.17 -8.18
N ASP A 185 32.09 19.37 -8.01
CA ASP A 185 30.66 19.66 -8.19
C ASP A 185 30.43 20.33 -9.53
N CYS A 186 29.40 19.89 -10.26
CA CYS A 186 29.11 20.32 -11.61
C CYS A 186 27.79 21.10 -11.63
N ASP A 187 27.87 22.41 -11.84
CA ASP A 187 26.71 23.27 -12.00
C ASP A 187 26.22 23.21 -13.45
N MET A 188 24.90 23.25 -13.64
CA MET A 188 24.31 23.22 -14.97
C MET A 188 24.65 24.52 -15.71
N LYS A 189 25.17 24.40 -16.94
CA LYS A 189 25.22 25.51 -17.87
C LYS A 189 23.80 25.71 -18.40
N VAL A 190 23.33 26.95 -18.42
CA VAL A 190 21.93 27.25 -18.76
C VAL A 190 21.82 28.36 -19.79
N GLN A 191 20.73 28.32 -20.55
CA GLN A 191 20.24 29.40 -21.39
C GLN A 191 19.02 30.03 -20.74
N GLN A 192 18.86 31.34 -20.84
CA GLN A 192 17.78 32.07 -20.17
C GLN A 192 17.11 33.07 -21.11
N ALA A 193 15.79 33.10 -21.07
CA ALA A 193 14.96 34.13 -21.67
C ALA A 193 14.08 34.77 -20.58
N CYS A 194 13.84 36.06 -20.66
CA CYS A 194 13.11 36.81 -19.64
C CYS A 194 12.11 37.80 -20.25
N MET A 195 11.09 38.14 -19.47
CA MET A 195 10.25 39.32 -19.65
C MET A 195 10.13 40.09 -18.34
N SER A 196 10.03 41.41 -18.40
CA SER A 196 9.92 42.28 -17.22
C SER A 196 9.34 43.66 -17.56
N GLY A 197 8.75 44.35 -16.57
CA GLY A 197 8.34 45.75 -16.74
C GLY A 197 7.16 45.91 -17.71
N ASP A 198 7.27 46.88 -18.63
CA ASP A 198 6.22 47.24 -19.59
C ASP A 198 6.27 46.57 -20.97
N PRO A 199 5.90 45.29 -21.03
CA PRO A 199 6.86 44.22 -20.87
C PRO A 199 7.95 44.26 -21.94
N HIS A 200 9.19 44.34 -21.49
CA HIS A 200 10.39 44.13 -22.27
C HIS A 200 10.72 42.64 -22.33
N TYR A 201 10.98 42.11 -23.53
CA TYR A 201 11.33 40.72 -23.77
C TYR A 201 12.81 40.59 -24.10
N VAL A 202 13.45 39.56 -23.57
CA VAL A 202 14.80 39.13 -23.90
C VAL A 202 14.76 37.65 -24.24
N THR A 203 15.07 37.31 -25.48
CA THR A 203 15.10 35.92 -25.98
C THR A 203 16.33 35.17 -25.50
N TYR A 204 16.39 33.85 -25.73
CA TYR A 204 17.55 33.03 -25.34
C TYR A 204 18.86 33.48 -25.99
N ASP A 205 18.82 33.86 -27.27
CA ASP A 205 19.99 34.39 -27.97
C ASP A 205 20.24 35.87 -27.66
N GLY A 206 19.34 36.51 -26.91
CA GLY A 206 19.48 37.88 -26.41
C GLY A 206 19.02 38.94 -27.41
N LEU A 207 18.06 38.64 -28.29
CA LEU A 207 17.24 39.64 -28.97
C LEU A 207 16.34 40.32 -27.94
N ARG A 208 16.15 41.62 -28.08
CA ARG A 208 15.29 42.41 -27.21
C ARG A 208 14.20 43.09 -28.00
N PHE A 209 12.99 43.13 -27.46
CA PHE A 209 11.84 43.79 -28.06
C PHE A 209 10.73 44.06 -27.05
N ASP A 210 9.81 44.97 -27.40
CA ASP A 210 8.67 45.31 -26.57
C ASP A 210 7.38 44.76 -27.17
N TYR A 211 6.48 44.25 -26.32
CA TYR A 211 5.20 43.71 -26.79
C TYR A 211 4.07 43.91 -25.79
N GLN A 212 3.08 44.74 -26.15
CA GLN A 212 2.04 45.21 -25.22
C GLN A 212 0.79 44.33 -25.16
N GLY A 213 0.76 43.19 -25.85
CA GLY A 213 -0.41 42.34 -25.90
C GLY A 213 -0.85 41.85 -24.51
N THR A 214 -2.15 41.79 -24.25
CA THR A 214 -2.73 41.39 -22.94
C THR A 214 -3.40 40.02 -22.95
N CYS A 215 -3.36 39.32 -24.09
CA CYS A 215 -3.84 37.95 -24.15
C CYS A 215 -2.85 36.99 -23.45
N PRO A 216 -3.26 35.76 -23.16
CA PRO A 216 -2.31 34.73 -22.80
C PRO A 216 -1.48 34.33 -24.03
N TYR A 217 -0.15 34.27 -23.87
CA TYR A 217 0.79 33.90 -24.92
C TYR A 217 1.63 32.70 -24.50
N VAL A 218 2.09 31.93 -25.49
CA VAL A 218 3.17 30.96 -25.28
C VAL A 218 4.50 31.71 -25.22
N PHE A 219 5.13 31.73 -24.04
CA PHE A 219 6.43 32.36 -23.87
C PHE A 219 7.55 31.43 -24.35
N SER A 220 7.58 30.18 -23.88
CA SER A 220 8.56 29.19 -24.31
C SER A 220 8.00 27.78 -24.22
N GLN A 221 8.20 26.98 -25.26
CA GLN A 221 7.89 25.55 -25.29
C GLN A 221 8.72 24.85 -26.38
N PRO A 222 8.81 23.51 -26.35
CA PRO A 222 9.33 22.75 -27.48
C PRO A 222 8.44 22.90 -28.73
N CYS A 223 9.05 23.12 -29.89
CA CYS A 223 8.32 23.06 -31.17
C CYS A 223 8.16 21.64 -31.67
N THR A 224 9.06 20.76 -31.23
CA THR A 224 9.11 19.35 -31.57
C THR A 224 9.18 18.53 -30.30
N THR A 225 8.88 17.23 -30.41
CA THR A 225 9.02 16.33 -29.27
C THR A 225 10.50 16.17 -28.92
N LEU A 226 10.90 16.67 -27.74
CA LEU A 226 12.27 16.50 -27.27
C LEU A 226 12.52 15.03 -26.87
N PRO A 227 13.75 14.54 -27.04
CA PRO A 227 14.12 13.21 -26.56
C PRO A 227 14.02 13.11 -25.03
N ALA A 228 13.77 11.91 -24.53
CA ALA A 228 13.81 11.62 -23.09
C ALA A 228 15.23 11.91 -22.54
N PRO A 229 15.37 12.48 -21.33
CA PRO A 229 14.34 12.65 -20.30
C PRO A 229 13.61 14.00 -20.29
N TYR A 230 13.91 14.92 -21.22
CA TYR A 230 13.41 16.32 -21.18
C TYR A 230 11.92 16.46 -21.51
N GLY A 231 11.36 15.51 -22.28
CA GLY A 231 9.92 15.37 -22.47
C GLY A 231 9.25 16.62 -23.06
N TRP A 232 8.08 16.98 -22.55
CA TRP A 232 7.30 18.15 -22.98
C TRP A 232 7.14 19.13 -21.82
N PHE A 233 7.31 20.43 -22.10
CA PHE A 233 6.96 21.52 -21.19
C PHE A 233 6.30 22.67 -21.96
N SER A 234 5.57 23.54 -21.29
CA SER A 234 5.06 24.77 -21.92
C SER A 234 4.93 25.86 -20.87
N VAL A 235 5.57 27.00 -21.10
CA VAL A 235 5.45 28.19 -20.26
C VAL A 235 4.60 29.21 -20.97
N ARG A 236 3.47 29.55 -20.35
CA ARG A 236 2.48 30.48 -20.86
C ARG A 236 2.35 31.64 -19.88
N ALA A 237 2.30 32.85 -20.42
CA ALA A 237 2.28 34.08 -19.64
C ALA A 237 1.13 34.95 -20.10
N LYS A 238 0.53 35.68 -19.16
CA LYS A 238 -0.55 36.60 -19.44
C LYS A 238 -0.22 37.98 -18.88
N ASN A 239 -0.25 38.96 -19.77
CA ASN A 239 -0.07 40.35 -19.39
C ASN A 239 -1.43 40.98 -19.09
N GLU A 240 -1.45 41.98 -18.20
CA GLU A 240 -2.66 42.71 -17.84
C GLU A 240 -2.40 44.21 -17.82
N LEU A 241 -3.45 45.00 -18.10
CA LEU A 241 -3.41 46.45 -17.89
C LEU A 241 -3.56 46.77 -16.39
N PRO A 242 -2.74 47.67 -15.83
CA PRO A 242 -2.82 48.07 -14.42
C PRO A 242 -4.14 48.77 -14.02
N GLY A 243 -4.91 49.31 -14.98
CA GLY A 243 -6.20 49.96 -14.75
C GLY A 243 -6.78 50.68 -15.98
N LYS A 244 -7.87 51.44 -15.80
CA LYS A 244 -8.48 52.27 -16.85
C LYS A 244 -7.62 53.51 -17.15
N GLY A 245 -7.30 53.73 -18.42
CA GLY A 245 -6.45 54.84 -18.87
C GLY A 245 -4.95 54.52 -18.96
N TYR A 246 -4.56 53.26 -18.70
CA TYR A 246 -3.20 52.78 -18.87
C TYR A 246 -3.01 52.18 -20.26
N HIS A 247 -1.84 52.40 -20.86
CA HIS A 247 -1.47 52.01 -22.22
C HIS A 247 -0.28 51.04 -22.28
N ILE A 248 0.02 50.42 -21.13
CA ILE A 248 1.14 49.51 -20.90
C ILE A 248 0.58 48.24 -20.26
N SER A 249 1.02 47.09 -20.75
CA SER A 249 0.72 45.80 -20.13
C SER A 249 1.90 45.32 -19.26
N GLN A 250 1.62 44.45 -18.28
CA GLN A 250 2.65 43.84 -17.43
C GLN A 250 2.31 42.37 -17.15
N VAL A 251 3.32 41.50 -17.08
CA VAL A 251 3.07 40.07 -16.77
C VAL A 251 2.47 39.91 -15.39
N SER A 252 1.38 39.16 -15.30
CA SER A 252 0.53 39.09 -14.09
C SER A 252 0.26 37.67 -13.62
N GLU A 253 0.19 36.72 -14.55
CA GLU A 253 -0.13 35.32 -14.31
C GLU A 253 0.75 34.46 -15.21
N VAL A 254 1.22 33.32 -14.68
CA VAL A 254 2.06 32.35 -15.41
C VAL A 254 1.49 30.96 -15.24
N GLU A 255 1.42 30.20 -16.32
CA GLU A 255 1.04 28.80 -16.32
C GLU A 255 2.15 27.95 -16.93
N VAL A 256 2.54 26.90 -16.21
CA VAL A 256 3.62 25.99 -16.59
C VAL A 256 3.06 24.58 -16.67
N ASP A 257 3.08 24.00 -17.86
CA ASP A 257 2.89 22.56 -18.01
C ASP A 257 4.24 21.86 -17.88
N LEU A 258 4.35 20.95 -16.93
CA LEU A 258 5.58 20.19 -16.67
C LEU A 258 5.22 18.83 -16.11
N HIS A 259 5.73 17.74 -16.71
CA HIS A 259 5.50 16.37 -16.23
C HIS A 259 4.00 15.99 -16.08
N ASN A 260 3.16 16.42 -17.03
CA ASN A 260 1.69 16.30 -16.99
C ASN A 260 0.98 17.03 -15.84
N LEU A 261 1.67 17.94 -15.16
CA LEU A 261 1.09 18.86 -14.20
C LEU A 261 0.89 20.21 -14.87
N THR A 262 -0.23 20.87 -14.60
CA THR A 262 -0.48 22.26 -14.96
C THR A 262 -0.37 23.11 -13.71
N ILE A 263 0.68 23.93 -13.65
CA ILE A 263 1.01 24.77 -12.49
C ILE A 263 0.70 26.21 -12.85
N HIS A 264 -0.28 26.81 -12.19
CA HIS A 264 -0.69 28.19 -12.40
C HIS A 264 -0.25 29.05 -11.21
N VAL A 265 0.40 30.18 -11.46
CA VAL A 265 0.80 31.15 -10.44
C VAL A 265 0.18 32.51 -10.74
N ASP A 266 -0.61 33.01 -9.80
CA ASP A 266 -1.23 34.34 -9.88
C ASP A 266 -0.41 35.34 -9.05
N GLY A 267 0.18 36.33 -9.73
CA GLY A 267 1.02 37.35 -9.11
C GLY A 267 0.25 38.29 -8.17
N ARG A 268 -1.06 38.50 -8.41
CA ARG A 268 -1.90 39.38 -7.57
C ARG A 268 -2.25 38.72 -6.24
N SER A 269 -2.75 37.48 -6.28
CA SER A 269 -3.07 36.73 -5.06
C SER A 269 -1.83 36.13 -4.38
N LYS A 270 -0.70 36.05 -5.09
CA LYS A 270 0.54 35.40 -4.65
C LYS A 270 0.30 33.93 -4.31
N THR A 271 -0.49 33.25 -5.12
CA THR A 271 -0.87 31.85 -4.93
C THR A 271 -0.45 30.98 -6.10
N ALA A 272 -0.17 29.71 -5.82
CA ALA A 272 0.09 28.69 -6.82
C ALA A 272 -1.01 27.62 -6.76
N LEU A 273 -1.47 27.18 -7.94
CA LEU A 273 -2.40 26.08 -8.12
C LEU A 273 -1.73 24.99 -8.94
N VAL A 274 -1.87 23.74 -8.53
CA VAL A 274 -1.44 22.57 -9.30
C VAL A 274 -2.68 21.82 -9.73
N ASN A 275 -2.87 21.65 -11.03
CA ASN A 275 -4.07 21.04 -11.63
C ASN A 275 -5.38 21.68 -11.13
N GLY A 276 -5.36 23.00 -10.94
CA GLY A 276 -6.51 23.78 -10.43
C GLY A 276 -6.73 23.71 -8.92
N VAL A 277 -5.91 22.97 -8.17
CA VAL A 277 -5.98 22.89 -6.71
C VAL A 277 -4.92 23.81 -6.10
N GLN A 278 -5.35 24.74 -5.25
CA GLN A 278 -4.43 25.61 -4.52
C GLN A 278 -3.53 24.78 -3.60
N THR A 279 -2.22 24.96 -3.72
CA THR A 279 -1.23 24.20 -2.95
C THR A 279 -0.42 25.07 -1.99
N LEU A 280 0.15 24.45 -0.97
CA LEU A 280 1.09 25.08 -0.05
C LEU A 280 2.51 24.94 -0.58
N ILE A 281 3.36 25.92 -0.32
CA ILE A 281 4.74 25.99 -0.85
C ILE A 281 5.71 25.92 0.34
N PRO A 282 6.79 25.11 0.31
CA PRO A 282 7.25 24.33 -0.83
C PRO A 282 6.35 23.14 -1.14
N TRP A 283 6.25 22.82 -2.42
CA TRP A 283 5.47 21.68 -2.92
C TRP A 283 6.37 20.76 -3.73
N TYR A 284 6.19 19.45 -3.59
CA TYR A 284 7.02 18.43 -4.21
C TYR A 284 6.14 17.36 -4.86
N TYR A 285 6.49 16.93 -6.06
CA TYR A 285 5.85 15.82 -6.76
C TYR A 285 6.88 14.76 -7.15
N PRO A 286 6.63 13.46 -6.89
CA PRO A 286 5.51 12.93 -6.12
C PRO A 286 5.62 13.21 -4.61
N ASN A 287 6.83 13.42 -4.08
CA ASN A 287 7.08 13.75 -2.68
C ASN A 287 8.49 14.34 -2.52
N MET A 288 8.82 14.83 -1.32
CA MET A 288 10.10 15.50 -1.03
C MET A 288 11.34 14.60 -1.24
N ALA A 289 11.25 13.29 -0.96
CA ALA A 289 12.39 12.37 -1.04
C ALA A 289 12.72 11.94 -2.49
N ALA A 290 11.74 12.00 -3.39
CA ALA A 290 11.85 11.50 -4.76
C ALA A 290 11.32 12.51 -5.79
N TRP A 291 11.42 13.82 -5.50
CA TRP A 291 10.78 14.85 -6.31
C TRP A 291 11.32 14.88 -7.74
N THR A 292 10.41 14.93 -8.72
CA THR A 292 10.67 15.20 -10.13
C THR A 292 10.27 16.62 -10.51
N VAL A 293 9.27 17.19 -9.82
CA VAL A 293 8.88 18.61 -9.90
C VAL A 293 8.78 19.18 -8.50
N ARG A 294 9.27 20.41 -8.31
CA ARG A 294 9.10 21.17 -7.07
C ARG A 294 8.71 22.61 -7.34
N ILE A 295 7.94 23.17 -6.43
CA ILE A 295 7.60 24.59 -6.39
C ILE A 295 8.15 25.14 -5.09
N ARG A 296 8.99 26.16 -5.17
CA ARG A 296 9.52 26.90 -4.02
C ARG A 296 9.27 28.39 -4.20
N LYS A 297 9.34 29.13 -3.10
CA LYS A 297 9.22 30.59 -3.11
C LYS A 297 10.40 31.17 -2.34
N SER A 298 11.10 32.11 -2.97
CA SER A 298 12.19 32.87 -2.36
C SER A 298 11.92 34.36 -2.59
N GLY A 299 11.81 35.13 -1.52
CA GLY A 299 11.36 36.53 -1.56
C GLY A 299 10.01 36.70 -2.29
N SER A 300 10.02 37.53 -3.33
CA SER A 300 8.85 37.81 -4.20
C SER A 300 8.68 36.81 -5.35
N THR A 301 9.58 35.83 -5.48
CA THR A 301 9.72 34.99 -6.68
C THR A 301 9.30 33.56 -6.40
N PHE A 302 8.45 33.03 -7.28
CA PHE A 302 8.12 31.61 -7.37
C PHE A 302 9.09 30.93 -8.32
N TYR A 303 9.64 29.80 -7.90
CA TYR A 303 10.48 28.94 -8.73
C TYR A 303 9.76 27.62 -8.93
N ILE A 304 9.49 27.28 -10.19
CA ILE A 304 8.93 26.00 -10.62
C ILE A 304 10.04 25.25 -11.33
N GLU A 305 10.46 24.13 -10.77
CA GLU A 305 11.68 23.42 -11.19
C GLU A 305 11.41 21.94 -11.38
N ASN A 306 12.04 21.33 -12.40
CA ASN A 306 12.13 19.87 -12.49
C ASN A 306 13.55 19.36 -12.28
N GLU A 307 13.64 18.05 -12.08
CA GLU A 307 14.92 17.34 -11.92
C GLU A 307 15.80 17.40 -13.19
N GLN A 308 15.22 17.68 -14.37
CA GLN A 308 15.94 17.84 -15.64
C GLN A 308 16.56 19.24 -15.82
N GLY A 309 16.33 20.18 -14.91
CA GLY A 309 16.95 21.52 -14.92
C GLY A 309 16.15 22.62 -15.63
N ILE A 310 14.93 22.35 -16.06
CA ILE A 310 13.99 23.37 -16.51
C ILE A 310 13.53 24.14 -15.27
N SER A 311 13.70 25.45 -15.28
CA SER A 311 13.34 26.34 -14.18
C SER A 311 12.56 27.54 -14.70
N VAL A 312 11.44 27.83 -14.05
CA VAL A 312 10.62 29.02 -14.31
C VAL A 312 10.61 29.88 -13.05
N ALA A 313 11.16 31.08 -13.16
CA ALA A 313 11.20 32.07 -12.09
C ALA A 313 10.22 33.19 -12.39
N PHE A 314 9.11 33.25 -11.64
CA PHE A 314 8.09 34.29 -11.76
C PHE A 314 8.08 35.18 -10.51
N SER A 315 8.44 36.44 -10.67
CA SER A 315 8.41 37.45 -9.62
C SER A 315 7.08 38.18 -9.57
N THR A 316 6.59 38.38 -8.36
CA THR A 316 5.42 39.25 -8.10
C THR A 316 5.69 40.73 -8.39
N TYR A 317 6.92 41.10 -8.75
CA TYR A 317 7.30 42.40 -9.35
C TYR A 317 7.18 42.42 -10.88
N ASN A 318 6.28 41.60 -11.46
CA ASN A 318 6.00 41.59 -12.90
C ASN A 318 7.20 41.19 -13.75
N SER A 319 7.93 40.14 -13.35
CA SER A 319 8.97 39.54 -14.20
C SER A 319 8.85 38.03 -14.26
N LEU A 320 9.21 37.46 -15.42
CA LEU A 320 9.22 36.03 -15.68
C LEU A 320 10.50 35.68 -16.42
N CYS A 321 11.27 34.72 -15.91
CA CYS A 321 12.41 34.15 -16.60
C CYS A 321 12.24 32.63 -16.74
N VAL A 322 12.56 32.10 -17.92
CA VAL A 322 12.60 30.67 -18.21
C VAL A 322 14.05 30.28 -18.48
N THR A 323 14.50 29.28 -17.75
CA THR A 323 15.85 28.75 -17.83
C THR A 323 15.80 27.30 -18.25
N VAL A 324 16.59 26.96 -19.27
CA VAL A 324 16.75 25.59 -19.78
C VAL A 324 18.23 25.19 -19.76
N PRO A 325 18.56 23.90 -19.63
CA PRO A 325 19.93 23.43 -19.77
C PRO A 325 20.54 23.80 -21.14
N ASP A 326 21.80 24.23 -21.17
CA ASP A 326 22.55 24.47 -22.41
C ASP A 326 23.11 23.15 -22.95
N ILE A 327 22.25 22.43 -23.67
CA ILE A 327 22.51 21.10 -24.21
C ILE A 327 21.97 20.97 -25.64
N PRO A 328 22.50 20.03 -26.46
CA PRO A 328 22.09 19.87 -27.86
C PRO A 328 20.58 19.67 -28.07
N GLU A 329 19.85 19.13 -27.09
CA GLU A 329 18.42 18.90 -27.16
C GLU A 329 17.59 20.19 -27.17
N PHE A 330 18.05 21.25 -26.50
CA PHE A 330 17.41 22.57 -26.50
C PHE A 330 18.01 23.52 -27.55
N ASN A 331 19.19 23.19 -28.09
CA ASN A 331 19.92 24.04 -29.01
C ASN A 331 19.50 23.76 -30.47
N GLY A 332 19.22 24.82 -31.22
CA GLY A 332 18.94 24.81 -32.65
C GLY A 332 17.68 25.57 -33.03
N PRO A 333 17.46 25.79 -34.34
CA PRO A 333 16.41 26.69 -34.87
C PRO A 333 14.98 26.16 -34.74
N SER A 334 14.79 24.94 -34.24
CA SER A 334 13.48 24.26 -34.17
C SER A 334 13.26 23.48 -32.87
N ALA A 335 14.17 23.61 -31.91
CA ALA A 335 14.05 22.95 -30.62
C ALA A 335 13.00 23.65 -29.76
N LEU A 336 13.18 24.96 -29.53
CA LEU A 336 12.28 25.81 -28.77
C LEU A 336 11.64 26.89 -29.65
N CYS A 337 10.44 27.31 -29.25
CA CYS A 337 9.72 28.44 -29.84
C CYS A 337 8.72 29.05 -28.86
N GLY A 338 8.17 30.18 -29.27
CA GLY A 338 7.38 31.10 -28.46
C GLY A 338 8.01 32.49 -28.56
N LEU A 339 7.52 33.41 -27.73
CA LEU A 339 8.08 34.76 -27.63
C LEU A 339 9.55 34.78 -27.15
N ALA A 340 10.03 33.71 -26.51
CA ALA A 340 11.41 33.56 -26.06
C ALA A 340 12.42 33.22 -27.17
N GLY A 341 11.96 33.00 -28.41
CA GLY A 341 12.81 32.67 -29.54
C GLY A 341 13.32 31.23 -29.54
N ASN A 342 14.32 30.96 -30.39
CA ASN A 342 15.02 29.68 -30.48
C ASN A 342 16.37 29.78 -29.75
N ILE A 343 17.22 28.75 -29.84
CA ILE A 343 18.57 28.78 -29.26
C ILE A 343 19.59 28.37 -30.32
N ASP A 344 19.87 29.22 -31.30
CA ASP A 344 20.83 28.92 -32.35
C ASP A 344 21.99 29.91 -32.48
N GLY A 345 22.02 30.89 -31.58
CA GLY A 345 23.01 31.97 -31.50
C GLY A 345 22.70 33.15 -32.42
N LYS A 346 21.56 33.18 -33.13
CA LYS A 346 21.20 34.22 -34.09
C LYS A 346 19.96 35.01 -33.66
N LYS A 347 20.20 36.03 -32.83
CA LYS A 347 19.22 37.04 -32.39
C LYS A 347 18.19 37.48 -33.43
N LEU A 348 18.56 37.65 -34.69
CA LEU A 348 17.66 38.24 -35.70
C LEU A 348 16.59 37.28 -36.22
N ASP A 349 16.66 35.98 -35.89
CA ASP A 349 15.66 34.98 -36.28
C ASP A 349 14.75 34.50 -35.15
N ASP A 350 14.90 35.06 -33.95
CA ASP A 350 14.09 34.73 -32.78
C ASP A 350 12.62 35.15 -32.92
N VAL A 351 12.33 36.15 -33.74
CA VAL A 351 10.96 36.57 -34.01
C VAL A 351 10.38 35.71 -35.12
N VAL A 352 9.74 34.64 -34.67
CA VAL A 352 9.17 33.60 -35.51
C VAL A 352 7.69 33.47 -35.20
N ASN A 353 6.84 33.40 -36.22
CA ASN A 353 5.42 33.15 -35.99
C ASN A 353 5.18 31.67 -35.65
N ARG A 354 3.98 31.33 -35.19
CA ARG A 354 3.60 29.96 -34.84
C ARG A 354 3.72 28.94 -35.99
N ASN A 355 3.79 29.40 -37.24
CA ASN A 355 4.00 28.56 -38.43
C ASN A 355 5.48 28.38 -38.79
N GLY A 356 6.42 28.89 -37.98
CA GLY A 356 7.85 28.80 -38.22
C GLY A 356 8.39 29.82 -39.22
N THR A 357 7.60 30.84 -39.58
CA THR A 357 8.07 31.91 -40.47
C THR A 357 8.79 32.97 -39.65
N VAL A 358 10.08 33.13 -39.92
CA VAL A 358 10.93 34.17 -39.30
C VAL A 358 10.64 35.52 -39.94
N LEU A 359 10.43 36.56 -39.12
CA LEU A 359 10.53 37.94 -39.56
C LEU A 359 11.99 38.37 -39.58
N ASN A 360 12.50 38.72 -40.76
CA ASN A 360 13.85 39.27 -40.87
C ASN A 360 13.91 40.68 -40.28
N ILE A 361 14.39 40.76 -39.04
CA ILE A 361 14.59 42.03 -38.32
C ILE A 361 15.89 42.68 -38.82
N LYS A 362 15.83 43.96 -39.21
CA LYS A 362 17.01 44.68 -39.74
C LYS A 362 18.08 45.01 -38.68
N SER A 363 17.69 45.16 -37.41
CA SER A 363 18.58 45.52 -36.31
C SER A 363 18.05 45.00 -34.98
N SER A 364 18.92 44.43 -34.16
CA SER A 364 18.58 43.98 -32.79
C SER A 364 18.38 45.14 -31.80
N ARG A 365 18.83 46.36 -32.13
CA ARG A 365 18.66 47.55 -31.27
C ARG A 365 17.38 48.35 -31.56
N GLN A 366 16.80 48.17 -32.75
CA GLN A 366 15.57 48.85 -33.15
C GLN A 366 14.66 47.90 -33.95
N PRO A 367 14.14 46.83 -33.33
CA PRO A 367 13.29 45.87 -34.02
C PRO A 367 11.99 46.50 -34.54
N GLU A 368 11.49 47.57 -33.90
CA GLU A 368 10.26 48.24 -34.33
C GLU A 368 10.41 49.10 -35.60
N ASN A 369 11.64 49.40 -36.04
CA ASN A 369 11.88 50.07 -37.33
C ASN A 369 11.67 49.15 -38.53
N ASN A 370 11.36 47.87 -38.28
CA ASN A 370 10.74 47.00 -39.27
C ASN A 370 9.27 47.40 -39.45
N ASN A 371 8.50 46.74 -40.32
CA ASN A 371 7.07 47.03 -40.38
C ASN A 371 6.42 46.66 -39.03
N HIS A 372 6.24 47.63 -38.14
CA HIS A 372 5.79 47.43 -36.76
C HIS A 372 4.50 46.61 -36.69
N ALA A 373 3.60 46.80 -37.65
CA ALA A 373 2.38 46.03 -37.77
C ALA A 373 2.62 44.54 -38.09
N ASP A 374 3.66 44.20 -38.86
CA ASP A 374 3.99 42.79 -39.15
C ASP A 374 4.71 42.13 -37.98
N PHE A 375 5.53 42.88 -37.25
CA PHE A 375 6.14 42.46 -35.98
C PHE A 375 5.06 42.08 -34.96
N MET A 376 4.13 42.99 -34.67
CA MET A 376 3.02 42.74 -33.74
C MET A 376 2.13 41.56 -34.16
N LYS A 377 1.84 41.39 -35.46
CA LYS A 377 1.10 40.21 -35.97
C LYS A 377 1.84 38.89 -35.71
N THR A 378 3.16 38.91 -35.75
CA THR A 378 3.97 37.71 -35.53
C THR A 378 3.92 37.31 -34.07
N GLU A 379 3.98 38.28 -33.14
CA GLU A 379 3.82 38.00 -31.71
C GLU A 379 2.37 37.63 -31.34
N ASP A 380 1.38 38.29 -31.94
CA ASP A 380 -0.04 37.92 -31.80
C ASP A 380 -0.32 36.48 -32.28
N SER A 381 0.56 35.88 -33.10
CA SER A 381 0.41 34.48 -33.51
C SER A 381 0.64 33.47 -32.38
N TRP A 382 1.29 33.91 -31.29
CA TRP A 382 1.54 33.10 -30.09
C TRP A 382 0.43 33.16 -29.04
N ILE A 383 -0.68 33.84 -29.33
CA ILE A 383 -1.89 33.80 -28.48
C ILE A 383 -2.36 32.35 -28.30
N THR A 384 -2.74 32.02 -27.07
CA THR A 384 -3.23 30.68 -26.72
C THR A 384 -4.55 30.74 -25.96
N ASP A 385 -5.46 29.82 -26.30
CA ASP A 385 -6.71 29.54 -25.60
C ASP A 385 -6.50 28.53 -24.45
N LYS A 386 -5.41 27.77 -24.50
CA LYS A 386 -4.93 26.95 -23.39
C LYS A 386 -4.31 27.89 -22.36
N PHE A 387 -5.10 28.37 -21.41
CA PHE A 387 -4.67 29.08 -20.20
C PHE A 387 -5.82 29.05 -19.19
N LEU A 388 -5.55 28.69 -17.94
CA LEU A 388 -6.58 28.64 -16.90
C LEU A 388 -7.05 30.06 -16.57
N ILE A 389 -8.31 30.39 -16.86
CA ILE A 389 -8.91 31.66 -16.48
C ILE A 389 -9.54 31.51 -15.09
N LEU A 390 -8.84 31.99 -14.06
CA LEU A 390 -9.30 31.92 -12.67
C LEU A 390 -10.44 32.90 -12.34
N ARG A 391 -10.64 33.94 -13.16
CA ARG A 391 -11.58 35.05 -12.90
C ARG A 391 -12.63 35.19 -14.01
N PRO A 392 -13.86 34.69 -13.80
CA PRO A 392 -14.96 34.93 -14.73
C PRO A 392 -15.29 36.43 -14.80
N GLY A 393 -15.34 37.01 -16.00
CA GLY A 393 -15.71 38.41 -16.21
C GLY A 393 -14.56 39.41 -16.37
N GLN A 394 -13.34 38.96 -16.65
CA GLN A 394 -12.28 39.87 -17.12
C GLN A 394 -12.68 40.53 -18.45
N GLU A 395 -12.23 41.78 -18.64
CA GLU A 395 -12.29 42.46 -19.93
C GLU A 395 -11.66 41.54 -21.00
N ALA A 396 -12.24 41.52 -22.21
CA ALA A 396 -11.67 40.75 -23.31
C ALA A 396 -10.20 41.17 -23.48
N CYS A 397 -9.30 40.19 -23.53
CA CYS A 397 -7.89 40.49 -23.77
C CYS A 397 -7.75 41.20 -25.11
N VAL A 398 -6.79 42.11 -25.18
CA VAL A 398 -6.55 42.95 -26.35
C VAL A 398 -5.24 42.53 -26.99
N ASN A 399 -5.30 42.21 -28.28
CA ASN A 399 -4.16 41.89 -29.12
C ASN A 399 -3.16 43.07 -29.16
N GLY A 400 -1.87 42.77 -29.29
CA GLY A 400 -0.82 43.80 -29.33
C GLY A 400 -1.05 44.80 -30.45
N GLN A 401 -1.43 44.33 -31.64
CA GLN A 401 -1.73 45.19 -32.79
C GLN A 401 -2.89 46.19 -32.56
N LEU A 402 -3.88 45.83 -31.74
CA LEU A 402 -5.06 46.67 -31.47
C LEU A 402 -4.81 47.66 -30.33
N LEU A 403 -4.01 47.28 -29.33
CA LEU A 403 -3.56 48.20 -28.29
C LEU A 403 -2.74 49.32 -28.93
N ASP A 404 -1.78 48.97 -29.78
CA ASP A 404 -0.89 49.94 -30.42
C ASP A 404 -1.63 50.90 -31.37
N ASN A 405 -2.60 50.43 -32.17
CA ASN A 405 -3.38 51.30 -33.07
C ASN A 405 -4.30 52.33 -32.37
N ASN A 406 -4.56 52.16 -31.08
CA ASN A 406 -5.44 53.04 -30.30
C ASN A 406 -4.67 53.90 -29.29
N THR A 407 -3.34 53.80 -29.32
CA THR A 407 -2.40 54.53 -28.49
C THR A 407 -1.37 55.19 -29.40
N ASN A 408 -1.02 56.46 -29.19
CA ASN A 408 0.04 57.11 -29.96
C ASN A 408 1.45 56.56 -29.62
N CYS A 409 1.63 55.24 -29.48
CA CYS A 409 2.90 54.58 -29.20
C CYS A 409 3.67 54.32 -30.50
N VAL A 410 4.01 55.40 -31.21
CA VAL A 410 4.88 55.31 -32.38
C VAL A 410 6.34 55.01 -31.93
N SER A 411 7.10 54.39 -32.84
CA SER A 411 8.49 53.93 -32.76
C SER A 411 9.49 54.69 -31.88
N THR A 412 10.37 53.91 -31.24
CA THR A 412 11.58 54.20 -30.44
C THR A 412 12.72 54.99 -31.14
N SER A 413 12.48 55.74 -32.21
CA SER A 413 13.54 56.56 -32.81
C SER A 413 13.31 58.07 -32.71
N ILE A 414 12.16 58.54 -32.23
CA ILE A 414 11.88 59.99 -32.08
C ILE A 414 11.19 60.36 -30.74
N ILE A 415 10.81 59.42 -29.88
CA ILE A 415 9.84 59.72 -28.82
C ILE A 415 10.48 59.88 -27.43
N LEU A 416 10.87 61.13 -27.16
CA LEU A 416 10.81 61.72 -25.82
C LEU A 416 9.69 62.78 -25.72
N ASP A 417 8.99 63.12 -26.82
CA ASP A 417 8.34 64.45 -26.90
C ASP A 417 6.80 64.48 -26.95
N GLN A 418 6.07 63.35 -27.03
CA GLN A 418 4.60 63.41 -27.20
C GLN A 418 3.73 62.66 -26.18
N SER A 419 4.28 61.70 -25.42
CA SER A 419 3.54 61.00 -24.36
C SER A 419 4.19 61.08 -22.98
N CYS A 420 5.41 61.61 -22.89
CA CYS A 420 6.11 61.80 -21.63
C CYS A 420 5.83 63.21 -21.08
N ALA A 421 5.18 63.30 -19.93
CA ALA A 421 4.91 64.62 -19.34
C ALA A 421 6.20 65.29 -18.81
N ASP A 422 7.19 64.51 -18.36
CA ASP A 422 8.45 65.00 -17.82
C ASP A 422 9.57 63.95 -17.90
N VAL A 423 10.28 63.94 -19.02
CA VAL A 423 11.42 63.05 -19.28
C VAL A 423 12.59 63.32 -18.34
N GLU A 424 12.81 64.58 -18.00
CA GLU A 424 13.97 65.00 -17.22
C GLU A 424 13.87 64.46 -15.79
N THR A 425 12.68 64.52 -15.19
CA THR A 425 12.41 63.90 -13.88
C THR A 425 12.53 62.37 -13.92
N ALA A 426 12.10 61.71 -15.00
CA ALA A 426 12.25 60.26 -15.16
C ALA A 426 13.74 59.86 -15.29
N ALA A 427 14.49 60.55 -16.15
CA ALA A 427 15.94 60.40 -16.31
C ALA A 427 16.69 60.60 -14.99
N GLN A 428 16.32 61.64 -14.22
CA GLN A 428 16.91 61.92 -12.92
C GLN A 428 16.58 60.82 -11.89
N THR A 429 15.39 60.23 -11.97
CA THR A 429 14.98 59.13 -11.08
C THR A 429 15.75 57.84 -11.36
N CYS A 430 16.05 57.55 -12.63
CA CYS A 430 16.81 56.37 -13.06
C CYS A 430 18.32 56.57 -13.05
N TYR A 431 18.80 57.79 -12.79
CA TYR A 431 20.21 58.15 -12.82
C TYR A 431 21.09 57.25 -11.94
N SER A 432 20.55 56.68 -10.86
CA SER A 432 21.26 55.71 -10.02
C SER A 432 21.76 54.48 -10.79
N ILE A 433 21.06 54.04 -11.84
CA ILE A 433 21.48 52.93 -12.71
C ILE A 433 22.65 53.38 -13.59
N GLN A 434 22.55 54.56 -14.19
CA GLN A 434 23.62 55.13 -15.02
C GLN A 434 24.92 55.36 -14.24
N GLN A 435 24.82 55.74 -12.96
CA GLN A 435 26.00 55.84 -12.08
C GLN A 435 26.75 54.52 -11.89
N ALA A 436 26.10 53.38 -12.08
CA ALA A 436 26.73 52.07 -11.97
C ALA A 436 27.79 51.83 -13.06
N GLU A 437 27.66 52.44 -14.25
CA GLU A 437 28.67 52.37 -15.31
C GLU A 437 30.04 52.89 -14.85
N LEU A 438 30.01 53.88 -13.95
CA LEU A 438 31.20 54.49 -13.34
C LEU A 438 31.63 53.80 -12.04
N GLY A 439 30.94 52.74 -11.63
CA GLY A 439 31.15 52.08 -10.34
C GLY A 439 30.69 52.94 -9.14
N GLN A 440 29.77 53.89 -9.37
CA GLN A 440 29.33 54.88 -8.38
C GLN A 440 27.86 54.70 -7.98
N GLY A 441 27.45 55.44 -6.94
CA GLY A 441 26.06 55.48 -6.49
C GLY A 441 25.59 54.19 -5.80
N PRO A 442 24.27 54.03 -5.59
CA PRO A 442 23.71 52.91 -4.85
C PRO A 442 23.95 51.55 -5.53
N PHE A 443 24.15 51.54 -6.85
CA PHE A 443 24.33 50.34 -7.66
C PHE A 443 25.75 50.18 -8.23
N GLY A 444 26.76 50.85 -7.66
CA GLY A 444 28.13 50.83 -8.19
C GLY A 444 28.74 49.44 -8.39
N ALA A 445 28.38 48.45 -7.56
CA ALA A 445 28.81 47.06 -7.73
C ALA A 445 28.34 46.42 -9.07
N CYS A 446 27.26 46.93 -9.65
CA CYS A 446 26.66 46.45 -10.90
C CYS A 446 27.48 46.83 -12.15
N GLN A 447 28.58 47.58 -12.01
CA GLN A 447 29.51 47.85 -13.11
C GLN A 447 29.95 46.57 -13.84
N ALA A 448 30.05 45.46 -13.10
CA ALA A 448 30.44 44.16 -13.64
C ALA A 448 29.44 43.55 -14.65
N LEU A 449 28.22 44.09 -14.78
CA LEU A 449 27.26 43.67 -15.81
C LEU A 449 27.64 44.13 -17.22
N GLY A 450 28.56 45.09 -17.35
CA GLY A 450 28.96 45.70 -18.62
C GLY A 450 28.03 46.84 -19.07
N ASN A 451 28.58 47.75 -19.87
CA ASN A 451 27.91 48.99 -20.24
C ASN A 451 26.62 48.76 -21.04
N ASP A 452 26.62 47.86 -22.02
CA ASP A 452 25.43 47.58 -22.85
C ASP A 452 24.23 47.21 -21.94
N THR A 453 24.42 46.27 -21.01
CA THR A 453 23.39 45.86 -20.06
C THR A 453 22.89 47.02 -19.19
N LEU A 454 23.81 47.84 -18.66
CA LEU A 454 23.46 48.96 -17.79
C LEU A 454 22.69 50.05 -18.53
N GLU A 455 23.12 50.36 -19.76
CA GLU A 455 22.46 51.31 -20.64
C GLU A 455 21.02 50.88 -20.92
N ASP A 456 20.79 49.59 -21.17
CA ASP A 456 19.45 49.06 -21.41
C ASP A 456 18.53 49.17 -20.18
N PHE A 457 19.02 48.78 -18.99
CA PHE A 457 18.25 48.92 -17.75
C PHE A 457 17.95 50.38 -17.42
N TYR A 458 18.86 51.29 -17.77
CA TYR A 458 18.64 52.72 -17.62
C TYR A 458 17.50 53.19 -18.53
N TYR A 459 17.52 52.86 -19.82
CA TYR A 459 16.47 53.27 -20.76
C TYR A 459 15.10 52.72 -20.39
N ASN A 460 15.02 51.42 -20.03
CA ASN A 460 13.76 50.80 -19.60
C ASN A 460 13.19 51.51 -18.37
N CYS A 461 14.03 51.75 -17.36
CA CYS A 461 13.63 52.52 -16.18
C CYS A 461 13.09 53.91 -16.56
N VAL A 462 13.79 54.65 -17.44
CA VAL A 462 13.35 56.01 -17.83
C VAL A 462 12.01 55.95 -18.54
N TYR A 463 11.82 54.96 -19.40
CA TYR A 463 10.60 54.75 -20.16
C TYR A 463 9.41 54.41 -19.25
N ASP A 464 9.57 53.45 -18.33
CA ASP A 464 8.57 53.04 -17.36
C ASP A 464 8.14 54.18 -16.42
N ILE A 465 9.13 54.86 -15.83
CA ILE A 465 8.88 55.96 -14.88
C ILE A 465 8.26 57.17 -15.57
N CYS A 466 8.69 57.46 -16.80
CA CYS A 466 8.12 58.52 -17.64
C CYS A 466 6.62 58.34 -17.86
N ARG A 467 6.18 57.09 -18.06
CA ARG A 467 4.76 56.77 -18.29
C ARG A 467 3.99 56.65 -16.98
N ASN A 468 4.60 56.14 -15.91
CA ASN A 468 4.01 56.11 -14.58
C ASN A 468 5.08 56.13 -13.46
N PRO A 469 5.22 57.26 -12.75
CA PRO A 469 6.20 57.41 -11.68
C PRO A 469 6.07 56.42 -10.52
N ALA A 470 4.93 55.74 -10.37
CA ALA A 470 4.73 54.72 -9.35
C ALA A 470 5.64 53.49 -9.54
N TYR A 471 6.15 53.25 -10.76
CA TYR A 471 7.02 52.12 -11.06
C TYR A 471 8.46 52.26 -10.57
N LYS A 472 8.86 53.45 -10.11
CA LYS A 472 10.20 53.72 -9.60
C LYS A 472 10.76 52.59 -8.73
N CYS A 473 10.01 52.16 -7.72
CA CYS A 473 10.53 51.17 -6.78
C CYS A 473 10.46 49.74 -7.30
N THR A 474 9.58 49.44 -8.25
CA THR A 474 9.51 48.15 -8.93
C THR A 474 10.73 47.98 -9.83
N GLU A 475 10.99 48.96 -10.70
CA GLU A 475 12.11 48.92 -11.65
C GLU A 475 13.47 48.88 -10.94
N LEU A 476 13.67 49.74 -9.95
CA LEU A 476 14.93 49.76 -9.20
C LEU A 476 15.13 48.48 -8.36
N SER A 477 14.06 47.87 -7.86
CA SER A 477 14.16 46.56 -7.16
C SER A 477 14.51 45.45 -8.14
N TYR A 478 13.90 45.44 -9.33
CA TYR A 478 14.20 44.46 -10.37
C TYR A 478 15.65 44.55 -10.83
N PHE A 479 16.15 45.76 -11.12
CA PHE A 479 17.55 45.96 -11.48
C PHE A 479 18.51 45.48 -10.40
N TYR A 480 18.25 45.82 -9.13
CA TYR A 480 19.07 45.35 -8.01
C TYR A 480 19.09 43.81 -7.92
N GLN A 481 17.91 43.18 -8.03
CA GLN A 481 17.78 41.73 -7.97
C GLN A 481 18.49 41.03 -9.14
N TYR A 482 18.33 41.54 -10.36
CA TYR A 482 19.04 41.04 -11.54
C TYR A 482 20.56 41.12 -11.34
N CYS A 483 21.04 42.28 -10.90
CA CYS A 483 22.44 42.49 -10.61
C CYS A 483 22.95 41.51 -9.55
N GLN A 484 22.26 41.34 -8.42
CA GLN A 484 22.63 40.42 -7.35
C GLN A 484 22.74 38.97 -7.83
N ILE A 485 21.85 38.53 -8.73
CA ILE A 485 21.84 37.17 -9.29
C ILE A 485 22.93 36.99 -10.34
N ALA A 486 23.15 37.96 -11.22
CA ALA A 486 24.10 37.87 -12.32
C ALA A 486 25.57 37.98 -11.86
N ILE A 487 25.83 38.69 -10.76
CA ILE A 487 27.18 38.86 -10.19
C ILE A 487 27.23 38.49 -8.70
N PRO A 488 26.96 37.23 -8.33
CA PRO A 488 26.73 36.80 -6.94
C PRO A 488 27.98 36.88 -6.04
N GLN A 489 29.16 37.12 -6.63
CA GLN A 489 30.43 37.27 -5.91
C GLN A 489 30.71 38.72 -5.50
N GLN A 490 29.95 39.69 -6.01
CA GLN A 490 30.16 41.11 -5.73
C GLN A 490 29.42 41.54 -4.46
N GLN A 491 30.06 42.40 -3.66
CA GLN A 491 29.45 42.93 -2.46
C GLN A 491 28.43 44.01 -2.81
N MET A 492 27.16 43.64 -2.76
CA MET A 492 26.05 44.54 -3.06
C MET A 492 25.82 45.57 -1.94
N ASN A 493 25.41 46.78 -2.31
CA ASN A 493 25.10 47.85 -1.36
C ASN A 493 23.87 47.49 -0.52
N GLN A 494 24.04 47.48 0.79
CA GLN A 494 23.00 47.07 1.75
C GLN A 494 21.93 48.16 2.01
N ASN A 495 22.21 49.41 1.63
CA ASN A 495 21.37 50.57 1.91
C ASN A 495 20.77 51.19 0.63
N TRP A 496 20.77 50.47 -0.49
CA TRP A 496 20.30 51.02 -1.77
C TRP A 496 18.86 51.53 -1.67
N ARG A 497 17.97 50.80 -0.97
CA ARG A 497 16.55 51.16 -0.76
C ARG A 497 16.37 52.51 -0.10
N THR A 498 17.13 52.81 0.95
CA THR A 498 17.04 54.10 1.65
C THR A 498 17.67 55.22 0.82
N GLN A 499 18.76 54.93 0.09
CA GLN A 499 19.45 55.91 -0.77
C GLN A 499 18.61 56.36 -1.97
N VAL A 500 17.81 55.46 -2.58
CA VAL A 500 16.92 55.81 -3.71
C VAL A 500 15.50 56.16 -3.29
N GLY A 501 15.16 56.03 -1.99
CA GLY A 501 13.83 56.35 -1.46
C GLY A 501 12.75 55.30 -1.77
N CYS A 502 13.11 54.02 -1.71
CA CYS A 502 12.23 52.87 -1.92
C CYS A 502 12.20 51.91 -0.71
N PRO A 503 11.71 52.37 0.46
CA PRO A 503 11.64 51.53 1.66
C PRO A 503 10.68 50.36 1.46
N LEU A 504 11.09 49.17 1.94
CA LEU A 504 10.28 47.96 1.91
C LEU A 504 9.51 47.82 3.24
N ALA A 505 8.20 47.60 3.17
CA ALA A 505 7.38 47.33 4.35
C ALA A 505 7.25 45.82 4.54
N CYS A 506 7.64 45.32 5.72
CA CYS A 506 7.59 43.89 6.06
C CYS A 506 6.46 43.54 7.04
N PRO A 507 5.89 42.33 6.96
CA PRO A 507 4.89 41.83 7.91
C PRO A 507 5.36 41.80 9.37
N LEU A 508 4.43 41.59 10.30
CA LEU A 508 4.75 41.43 11.72
C LEU A 508 5.72 40.27 11.94
N ASN A 509 6.69 40.45 12.86
CA ASN A 509 7.78 39.52 13.17
C ASN A 509 8.73 39.27 11.98
N SER A 510 8.93 40.28 11.14
CA SER A 510 9.90 40.27 10.06
C SER A 510 10.47 41.66 9.81
N HIS A 511 11.63 41.72 9.18
CA HIS A 511 12.32 42.96 8.83
C HIS A 511 12.82 42.96 7.37
N PRO A 512 13.03 44.15 6.77
CA PRO A 512 13.64 44.26 5.45
C PRO A 512 15.10 43.83 5.49
N SER A 513 15.52 43.02 4.52
CA SER A 513 16.91 42.63 4.34
C SER A 513 17.20 42.51 2.85
N VAL A 514 18.29 43.12 2.39
CA VAL A 514 18.68 43.08 0.97
C VAL A 514 19.41 41.77 0.60
N CYS A 515 19.62 40.91 1.58
CA CYS A 515 20.34 39.65 1.45
C CYS A 515 19.68 38.59 2.34
N THR A 516 18.39 38.32 2.08
CA THR A 516 17.65 37.22 2.71
C THR A 516 18.10 35.88 2.13
N SER A 517 18.03 34.82 2.93
CA SER A 517 18.29 33.47 2.44
C SER A 517 17.35 33.12 1.28
N SER A 518 17.92 32.61 0.18
CA SER A 518 17.12 32.03 -0.91
C SER A 518 16.40 30.73 -0.54
N CYS A 519 16.73 30.18 0.62
CA CYS A 519 16.10 29.03 1.25
C CYS A 519 15.71 29.45 2.67
N PRO A 520 14.67 30.29 2.85
CA PRO A 520 14.30 30.79 4.16
C PRO A 520 13.76 29.66 5.05
N SER A 521 13.98 29.76 6.36
CA SER A 521 13.36 28.83 7.30
C SER A 521 11.84 28.94 7.23
N THR A 522 11.18 27.82 6.98
CA THR A 522 9.72 27.73 6.91
C THR A 522 9.22 26.67 7.89
N CYS A 523 7.92 26.60 8.17
CA CYS A 523 7.35 25.51 8.97
C CYS A 523 7.59 24.13 8.35
N ALA A 524 7.63 24.03 7.01
CA ALA A 524 7.91 22.77 6.31
C ALA A 524 9.41 22.40 6.35
N GLU A 525 10.29 23.41 6.33
CA GLU A 525 11.75 23.25 6.41
C GLU A 525 12.34 24.26 7.40
N PRO A 526 12.29 23.96 8.72
CA PRO A 526 12.81 24.87 9.74
C PRO A 526 14.33 25.05 9.67
N PHE A 527 15.02 23.99 9.24
CA PHE A 527 16.48 23.88 9.18
C PHE A 527 16.92 23.44 7.78
N PRO A 528 16.90 24.32 6.77
CA PRO A 528 17.36 23.98 5.43
C PRO A 528 18.86 23.63 5.46
N GLU A 529 19.20 22.36 5.16
CA GLU A 529 20.57 21.83 5.38
C GLU A 529 21.63 22.39 4.42
N ILE A 530 21.26 22.82 3.20
CA ILE A 530 22.19 23.36 2.20
C ILE A 530 21.44 24.35 1.30
N CYS A 531 21.88 25.61 1.26
CA CYS A 531 21.40 26.60 0.28
C CYS A 531 22.55 27.03 -0.62
N ASP A 532 22.61 26.46 -1.83
CA ASP A 532 23.63 26.77 -2.85
C ASP A 532 23.33 28.05 -3.66
N GLN A 533 22.25 28.78 -3.34
CA GLN A 533 21.83 29.97 -4.07
C GLN A 533 22.24 31.25 -3.34
N GLY A 534 22.64 32.27 -4.11
CA GLY A 534 22.89 33.61 -3.59
C GLY A 534 21.67 34.18 -2.86
N CYS A 535 21.89 35.14 -1.97
CA CYS A 535 20.80 35.78 -1.23
C CYS A 535 19.94 36.68 -2.15
N VAL A 536 18.71 36.97 -1.72
CA VAL A 536 17.79 37.86 -2.45
C VAL A 536 17.26 38.97 -1.54
N ASP A 537 17.00 40.12 -2.13
CA ASP A 537 16.38 41.26 -1.44
C ASP A 537 14.89 41.02 -1.15
N GLY A 538 14.46 41.26 0.09
CA GLY A 538 13.11 40.94 0.55
C GLY A 538 12.88 41.16 2.04
N CYS A 539 11.90 40.44 2.58
CA CYS A 539 11.60 40.43 4.02
C CYS A 539 12.09 39.12 4.63
N GLU A 540 12.73 39.21 5.79
CA GLU A 540 13.29 38.10 6.55
C GLU A 540 12.58 37.99 7.90
N CYS A 541 12.20 36.77 8.31
CA CYS A 541 11.60 36.57 9.62
C CYS A 541 12.60 36.88 10.73
N ASP A 542 12.12 37.47 11.83
CA ASP A 542 12.97 37.75 12.98
C ASP A 542 13.44 36.45 13.66
N PRO A 543 14.59 36.45 14.36
CA PRO A 543 15.08 35.27 15.07
C PRO A 543 14.01 34.60 15.95
N GLY A 544 13.83 33.29 15.80
CA GLY A 544 12.81 32.51 16.51
C GLY A 544 11.46 32.40 15.80
N TYR A 545 11.31 33.07 14.65
CA TYR A 545 10.14 32.94 13.77
C TYR A 545 10.53 32.30 12.44
N VAL A 546 9.59 31.56 11.85
CA VAL A 546 9.69 30.92 10.55
C VAL A 546 8.47 31.25 9.69
N ILE A 547 8.59 31.11 8.38
CA ILE A 547 7.49 31.37 7.46
C ILE A 547 6.39 30.32 7.62
N ASP A 548 5.16 30.77 7.86
CA ASP A 548 3.94 29.95 7.93
C ASP A 548 3.51 29.51 6.52
N ASN A 549 3.90 28.30 6.12
CA ASN A 549 3.55 27.73 4.81
C ASN A 549 2.04 27.51 4.62
N THR A 550 1.22 27.61 5.68
CA THR A 550 -0.22 27.34 5.60
C THR A 550 -1.05 28.55 5.18
N VAL A 551 -0.45 29.74 5.12
CA VAL A 551 -1.15 30.97 4.73
C VAL A 551 -0.86 31.28 3.28
N THR A 552 -1.92 31.34 2.48
CA THR A 552 -1.86 31.69 1.06
C THR A 552 -1.96 33.22 0.92
N GLY A 553 -0.87 33.87 0.50
CA GLY A 553 -0.81 35.33 0.30
C GLY A 553 0.49 35.97 0.79
N SER A 554 0.37 36.99 1.64
CA SER A 554 1.51 37.70 2.24
C SER A 554 2.27 36.80 3.21
N MET A 555 3.60 36.95 3.25
CA MET A 555 4.46 36.26 4.22
C MET A 555 3.93 36.50 5.65
N LYS A 556 3.90 35.45 6.46
CA LYS A 556 3.54 35.51 7.87
C LYS A 556 4.58 34.72 8.66
N CYS A 557 5.22 35.38 9.61
CA CYS A 557 6.25 34.77 10.44
C CYS A 557 5.62 34.33 11.78
N ILE A 558 5.64 33.03 12.04
CA ILE A 558 5.12 32.40 13.26
C ILE A 558 6.24 31.67 13.99
N ARG A 559 6.06 31.38 15.27
CA ARG A 559 7.03 30.60 16.04
C ARG A 559 6.96 29.13 15.67
N LEU A 560 8.06 28.41 15.87
CA LEU A 560 8.16 26.97 15.58
C LEU A 560 7.09 26.13 16.30
N ASP A 561 6.71 26.46 17.52
CA ASP A 561 5.66 25.76 18.30
C ASP A 561 4.28 25.84 17.65
N GLN A 562 4.07 26.80 16.74
CA GLN A 562 2.82 27.00 16.02
C GLN A 562 2.85 26.36 14.62
N CYS A 563 3.97 25.76 14.22
CA CYS A 563 4.13 25.19 12.89
C CYS A 563 3.36 23.88 12.69
N GLY A 564 2.59 23.85 11.61
CA GLY A 564 2.15 22.61 10.99
C GLY A 564 3.30 21.83 10.37
N CYS A 565 3.04 20.61 9.92
CA CYS A 565 4.03 19.70 9.34
C CYS A 565 3.46 19.02 8.08
N LEU A 566 4.34 18.45 7.27
CA LEU A 566 3.96 17.61 6.13
C LEU A 566 3.98 16.13 6.55
N ASP A 567 2.98 15.36 6.13
CA ASP A 567 3.02 13.90 6.25
C ASP A 567 3.91 13.27 5.15
N SER A 568 4.07 11.95 5.20
CA SER A 568 4.89 11.20 4.23
C SER A 568 4.41 11.31 2.78
N ASP A 569 3.15 11.66 2.57
CA ASP A 569 2.52 11.83 1.26
C ASP A 569 2.59 13.30 0.80
N GLY A 570 3.18 14.19 1.60
CA GLY A 570 3.30 15.61 1.32
C GLY A 570 2.06 16.44 1.67
N ASN A 571 1.08 15.89 2.40
CA ASN A 571 -0.08 16.66 2.84
C ASN A 571 0.24 17.49 4.08
N ALA A 572 -0.28 18.70 4.14
CA ALA A 572 -0.05 19.59 5.27
C ALA A 572 -1.07 19.44 6.39
N HIS A 573 -0.55 19.36 7.62
CA HIS A 573 -1.31 19.20 8.85
C HIS A 573 -1.02 20.36 9.82
N ARG A 574 -2.01 20.73 10.63
CA ARG A 574 -1.88 21.84 11.60
C ARG A 574 -1.18 21.38 12.88
N ALA A 575 -0.47 22.29 13.55
CA ALA A 575 0.13 22.06 14.86
C ALA A 575 -0.90 21.55 15.89
N GLY A 576 -0.52 20.53 16.66
CA GLY A 576 -1.30 20.04 17.80
C GLY A 576 -2.63 19.34 17.48
N ARG A 577 -2.93 19.07 16.19
CA ARG A 577 -4.08 18.23 15.81
C ARG A 577 -3.60 16.85 15.37
N PRO A 578 -3.84 15.80 16.16
CA PRO A 578 -3.42 14.48 15.79
C PRO A 578 -4.36 13.83 14.77
N TRP A 579 -3.80 12.93 13.96
CA TRP A 579 -4.53 12.06 13.05
C TRP A 579 -3.94 10.65 13.06
N VAL A 580 -4.60 9.73 12.38
CA VAL A 580 -4.23 8.31 12.39
C VAL A 580 -4.11 7.82 10.94
N SER A 581 -3.15 6.94 10.69
CA SER A 581 -3.02 6.25 9.40
C SER A 581 -4.32 5.52 9.02
N GLN A 582 -4.53 5.28 7.72
CA GLN A 582 -5.74 4.60 7.22
C GLN A 582 -5.99 3.22 7.86
N ASN A 583 -4.93 2.54 8.30
CA ASN A 583 -4.99 1.25 8.97
C ASN A 583 -4.99 1.34 10.51
N CYS A 584 -5.09 2.54 11.09
CA CYS A 584 -5.12 2.80 12.53
C CYS A 584 -3.94 2.22 13.34
N THR A 585 -2.72 2.25 12.78
CA THR A 585 -1.51 1.74 13.44
C THR A 585 -0.54 2.83 13.86
N ILE A 586 -0.56 3.96 13.14
CA ILE A 586 0.35 5.08 13.35
C ILE A 586 -0.48 6.29 13.79
N TYR A 587 -0.25 6.73 15.02
CA TYR A 587 -0.69 8.03 15.50
C TYR A 587 0.30 9.08 15.02
N GLN A 588 -0.20 10.16 14.43
CA GLN A 588 0.63 11.24 13.90
C GLN A 588 0.16 12.58 14.46
N GLU A 589 1.11 13.46 14.76
CA GLU A 589 0.86 14.82 15.24
C GLU A 589 1.99 15.73 14.79
N CYS A 590 1.66 16.97 14.44
CA CYS A 590 2.68 17.99 14.18
C CYS A 590 3.17 18.62 15.49
N ARG A 591 4.46 18.48 15.77
CA ARG A 591 5.14 19.09 16.92
C ARG A 591 6.36 19.88 16.45
N ASN A 592 6.35 21.19 16.70
CA ASN A 592 7.43 22.12 16.34
C ASN A 592 7.82 22.08 14.85
N GLY A 593 6.84 21.94 13.95
CA GLY A 593 7.08 21.80 12.50
C GLY A 593 7.46 20.40 12.03
N SER A 594 7.76 19.48 12.96
CA SER A 594 8.13 18.10 12.64
C SER A 594 6.94 17.15 12.77
N LEU A 595 6.87 16.18 11.86
CA LEU A 595 5.96 15.05 11.96
C LEU A 595 6.43 14.14 13.11
N TRP A 596 5.64 14.06 14.18
CA TRP A 596 5.85 13.08 15.23
C TRP A 596 4.93 11.90 14.97
N SER A 597 5.51 10.71 14.84
CA SER A 597 4.77 9.46 14.68
C SER A 597 4.98 8.57 15.91
N ASP A 598 3.89 7.96 16.35
CA ASP A 598 3.90 6.99 17.45
C ASP A 598 3.14 5.73 17.01
N TYR A 599 3.83 4.60 17.13
CA TYR A 599 3.29 3.31 16.73
C TYR A 599 2.50 2.74 17.91
N ARG A 600 1.17 2.74 17.78
CA ARG A 600 0.26 2.27 18.84
C ARG A 600 -0.82 1.34 18.27
N PRO A 601 -0.45 0.12 17.84
CA PRO A 601 -1.44 -0.85 17.41
C PRO A 601 -2.37 -1.23 18.58
N CYS A 602 -3.64 -1.47 18.29
CA CYS A 602 -4.52 -2.16 19.24
C CYS A 602 -4.01 -3.60 19.48
N SER A 603 -4.49 -4.22 20.56
CA SER A 603 -4.29 -5.65 20.78
C SER A 603 -4.82 -6.46 19.58
N GLU A 604 -4.24 -7.63 19.30
CA GLU A 604 -4.75 -8.54 18.23
C GLU A 604 -6.23 -8.91 18.47
N ASP A 605 -6.66 -8.94 19.74
CA ASP A 605 -8.02 -9.22 20.16
C ASP A 605 -8.85 -7.94 20.41
N ALA A 606 -8.54 -6.84 19.72
CA ALA A 606 -9.27 -5.58 19.80
C ALA A 606 -9.62 -5.00 18.43
N THR A 607 -10.71 -4.24 18.40
CA THR A 607 -11.13 -3.44 17.25
C THR A 607 -10.80 -1.97 17.49
N CYS A 608 -10.20 -1.33 16.48
CA CYS A 608 -9.93 0.10 16.48
C CYS A 608 -11.15 0.91 16.00
N PHE A 609 -11.41 2.05 16.63
CA PHE A 609 -12.36 3.05 16.14
C PHE A 609 -11.84 4.48 16.40
N THR A 610 -12.28 5.44 15.60
CA THR A 610 -11.90 6.85 15.72
C THR A 610 -13.05 7.69 16.28
N ASN A 611 -12.74 8.65 17.16
CA ASN A 611 -13.68 9.68 17.62
C ASN A 611 -13.01 11.06 17.66
N TYR A 612 -13.72 12.11 18.11
CA TYR A 612 -13.19 13.48 18.20
C TYR A 612 -11.94 13.64 19.09
N ALA A 613 -11.65 12.67 19.95
CA ALA A 613 -10.47 12.63 20.82
C ALA A 613 -9.32 11.76 20.26
N GLY A 614 -9.49 11.17 19.06
CA GLY A 614 -8.46 10.38 18.38
C GLY A 614 -8.79 8.88 18.28
N MET A 615 -7.74 8.07 18.21
CA MET A 615 -7.80 6.61 18.12
C MET A 615 -8.18 5.99 19.47
N GLN A 616 -9.15 5.08 19.48
CA GLN A 616 -9.53 4.29 20.65
C GLN A 616 -9.57 2.81 20.26
N CYS A 617 -9.01 1.97 21.12
CA CYS A 617 -9.08 0.52 20.97
C CYS A 617 -10.17 -0.02 21.91
N LYS A 618 -10.95 -0.99 21.42
CA LYS A 618 -11.93 -1.72 22.24
C LYS A 618 -11.72 -3.21 22.07
N CYS A 619 -11.56 -3.94 23.17
CA CYS A 619 -11.46 -5.40 23.12
C CYS A 619 -12.66 -6.01 22.40
N ASN A 620 -12.38 -7.03 21.60
CA ASN A 620 -13.38 -7.80 20.89
C ASN A 620 -14.29 -8.53 21.89
N SER A 621 -15.48 -8.95 21.43
CA SER A 621 -16.38 -9.74 22.26
C SER A 621 -15.66 -11.02 22.74
N GLY A 622 -15.83 -11.37 24.03
CA GLY A 622 -15.11 -12.47 24.66
C GLY A 622 -13.76 -12.08 25.30
N PHE A 623 -13.35 -10.81 25.19
CA PHE A 623 -12.13 -10.30 25.81
C PHE A 623 -12.41 -9.09 26.69
N ARG A 624 -11.57 -8.89 27.73
CA ARG A 624 -11.61 -7.71 28.62
C ARG A 624 -10.27 -7.00 28.68
N GLY A 625 -10.31 -5.68 28.86
CA GLY A 625 -9.12 -4.84 28.94
C GLY A 625 -9.38 -3.40 28.50
N ASP A 626 -8.30 -2.68 28.23
CA ASP A 626 -8.29 -1.27 27.77
C ASP A 626 -8.26 -1.13 26.23
N GLY A 627 -8.31 -2.26 25.50
CA GLY A 627 -8.20 -2.31 24.04
C GLY A 627 -6.76 -2.40 23.52
N TYR A 628 -5.76 -2.04 24.33
CA TYR A 628 -4.34 -2.21 24.02
C TYR A 628 -3.80 -3.51 24.63
N ASN A 629 -4.34 -3.91 25.77
CA ASN A 629 -4.12 -5.20 26.41
C ASN A 629 -5.48 -5.87 26.62
N CYS A 630 -5.80 -6.81 25.73
CA CYS A 630 -7.00 -7.63 25.85
C CYS A 630 -6.64 -9.00 26.40
N THR A 631 -7.43 -9.46 27.36
CA THR A 631 -7.30 -10.77 27.98
C THR A 631 -8.58 -11.54 27.78
N ASP A 632 -8.42 -12.81 27.42
CA ASP A 632 -9.52 -13.75 27.22
C ASP A 632 -10.38 -13.84 28.49
N ILE A 633 -11.71 -13.79 28.31
CA ILE A 633 -12.67 -14.02 29.39
C ILE A 633 -12.89 -15.52 29.48
N ASN A 634 -12.56 -16.12 30.61
CA ASN A 634 -12.80 -17.54 30.80
C ASN A 634 -14.25 -17.77 31.28
N GLU A 635 -15.19 -17.93 30.34
CA GLU A 635 -16.61 -18.05 30.70
C GLU A 635 -16.90 -19.31 31.51
N CYS A 636 -16.08 -20.37 31.37
CA CYS A 636 -16.21 -21.58 32.17
C CYS A 636 -15.96 -21.35 33.67
N VAL A 637 -15.12 -20.37 34.01
CA VAL A 637 -14.83 -19.99 35.40
C VAL A 637 -15.78 -18.90 35.86
N GLU A 638 -16.05 -17.91 35.01
CA GLU A 638 -16.85 -16.74 35.39
C GLU A 638 -18.36 -17.03 35.43
N THR A 639 -18.83 -17.99 34.63
CA THR A 639 -20.23 -18.45 34.63
C THR A 639 -20.30 -19.96 34.90
N PRO A 640 -20.21 -20.38 36.17
CA PRO A 640 -20.32 -21.79 36.54
C PRO A 640 -21.64 -22.40 36.05
N GLY A 641 -21.58 -23.54 35.37
CA GLY A 641 -22.76 -24.24 34.86
C GLY A 641 -23.28 -23.73 33.49
N ILE A 642 -22.51 -22.91 32.77
CA ILE A 642 -22.89 -22.40 31.44
C ILE A 642 -23.24 -23.49 30.41
N CYS A 643 -22.66 -24.69 30.57
CA CYS A 643 -22.90 -25.85 29.74
C CYS A 643 -24.02 -26.77 30.24
N GLY A 644 -24.83 -26.36 31.22
CA GLY A 644 -25.97 -27.16 31.71
C GLY A 644 -25.58 -28.60 32.06
N HIS A 645 -25.87 -29.54 31.15
CA HIS A 645 -25.49 -30.95 31.20
C HIS A 645 -24.29 -31.26 30.28
N GLY A 646 -23.12 -30.75 30.63
CA GLY A 646 -21.89 -30.99 29.88
C GLY A 646 -20.66 -30.32 30.49
N GLN A 647 -19.49 -30.65 29.94
CA GLN A 647 -18.21 -30.08 30.34
C GLN A 647 -17.89 -28.82 29.52
N CYS A 648 -17.59 -27.73 30.22
CA CYS A 648 -17.14 -26.47 29.60
C CYS A 648 -15.64 -26.50 29.30
N ILE A 649 -15.27 -26.06 28.11
CA ILE A 649 -13.89 -25.86 27.66
C ILE A 649 -13.74 -24.42 27.20
N ASN A 650 -12.85 -23.68 27.84
CA ASN A 650 -12.53 -22.32 27.47
C ASN A 650 -11.73 -22.27 26.17
N THR A 651 -12.03 -21.30 25.31
CA THR A 651 -11.31 -21.04 24.05
C THR A 651 -11.04 -19.54 23.94
N PRO A 652 -10.04 -19.09 23.16
CA PRO A 652 -9.82 -17.64 23.00
C PRO A 652 -11.07 -16.94 22.43
N GLY A 653 -11.63 -15.99 23.19
CA GLY A 653 -12.80 -15.17 22.87
C GLY A 653 -14.15 -15.85 23.03
N SER A 654 -14.21 -17.09 23.54
CA SER A 654 -15.45 -17.86 23.66
C SER A 654 -15.26 -19.13 24.51
N TYR A 655 -16.30 -19.94 24.68
CA TYR A 655 -16.21 -21.29 25.23
C TYR A 655 -16.89 -22.31 24.32
N ASN A 656 -16.65 -23.59 24.58
CA ASN A 656 -17.34 -24.71 23.95
C ASN A 656 -17.83 -25.71 25.01
N CYS A 657 -18.99 -26.32 24.79
CA CYS A 657 -19.56 -27.31 25.69
C CYS A 657 -19.51 -28.71 25.06
N ILE A 658 -18.96 -29.68 25.79
CA ILE A 658 -19.07 -31.10 25.47
C ILE A 658 -20.26 -31.66 26.24
N CYS A 659 -21.35 -31.96 25.54
CA CYS A 659 -22.58 -32.41 26.17
C CYS A 659 -22.51 -33.85 26.66
N ASP A 660 -23.14 -34.10 27.81
CA ASP A 660 -23.38 -35.44 28.33
C ASP A 660 -24.33 -36.22 27.41
N ASP A 661 -24.33 -37.55 27.53
CA ASP A 661 -25.19 -38.41 26.72
C ASP A 661 -26.66 -37.95 26.75
N PHE A 662 -27.27 -37.95 25.56
CA PHE A 662 -28.63 -37.47 25.28
C PHE A 662 -28.85 -35.95 25.39
N TRP A 663 -27.84 -35.13 25.68
CA TRP A 663 -27.96 -33.67 25.66
C TRP A 663 -27.34 -33.07 24.39
N LEU A 664 -28.01 -32.06 23.83
CA LEU A 664 -27.62 -31.35 22.62
C LEU A 664 -27.78 -29.83 22.80
N GLY A 665 -27.25 -29.08 21.83
CA GLY A 665 -27.26 -27.61 21.80
C GLY A 665 -25.92 -27.02 22.24
N THR A 666 -25.69 -25.74 21.92
CA THR A 666 -24.42 -25.05 22.20
C THR A 666 -24.05 -25.02 23.69
N ASN A 667 -25.06 -25.02 24.55
CA ASN A 667 -24.93 -25.03 26.02
C ASN A 667 -25.50 -26.30 26.65
N CYS A 668 -25.69 -27.39 25.89
CA CYS A 668 -26.19 -28.69 26.36
C CYS A 668 -27.49 -28.63 27.18
N ASN A 669 -28.42 -27.77 26.78
CA ASN A 669 -29.69 -27.55 27.48
C ASN A 669 -30.87 -28.30 26.83
N SER A 670 -30.65 -29.06 25.76
CA SER A 670 -31.71 -29.79 25.04
C SER A 670 -31.58 -31.30 25.20
N TYR A 671 -32.47 -31.92 25.98
CA TYR A 671 -32.50 -33.37 26.15
C TYR A 671 -33.20 -34.06 24.97
N LYS A 672 -32.50 -34.96 24.26
CA LYS A 672 -32.94 -35.71 23.08
C LYS A 672 -32.54 -37.20 23.17
N PRO A 673 -33.34 -38.04 23.85
CA PRO A 673 -33.05 -39.46 23.99
C PRO A 673 -33.19 -40.21 22.66
N ARG A 674 -32.57 -41.39 22.56
CA ARG A 674 -32.62 -42.27 21.38
C ARG A 674 -33.76 -43.28 21.53
N ARG A 675 -35.02 -42.87 21.56
CA ARG A 675 -36.16 -43.76 21.93
C ARG A 675 -36.50 -44.76 20.83
N HIS A 676 -36.33 -44.37 19.58
CA HIS A 676 -36.62 -45.16 18.38
C HIS A 676 -35.81 -44.60 17.20
N CYS A 677 -35.92 -45.25 16.03
CA CYS A 677 -35.14 -44.90 14.84
C CYS A 677 -35.40 -43.48 14.32
N ALA A 678 -36.60 -42.94 14.55
CA ALA A 678 -36.88 -41.54 14.19
C ALA A 678 -35.99 -40.54 14.95
N ASP A 679 -35.72 -40.76 16.26
CA ASP A 679 -34.83 -39.87 17.05
C ASP A 679 -33.42 -39.92 16.49
N LEU A 680 -32.92 -41.12 16.18
CA LEU A 680 -31.62 -41.33 15.55
C LEU A 680 -31.50 -40.58 14.21
N SER A 681 -32.57 -40.56 13.42
CA SER A 681 -32.54 -39.86 12.14
C SER A 681 -32.61 -38.33 12.27
N VAL A 682 -33.44 -37.82 13.19
CA VAL A 682 -33.70 -36.39 13.31
C VAL A 682 -32.64 -35.69 14.16
N TYR A 683 -32.30 -36.24 15.33
CA TYR A 683 -31.39 -35.58 16.28
C TYR A 683 -29.94 -36.02 16.14
N TRP A 684 -29.70 -37.22 15.64
CA TRP A 684 -28.35 -37.81 15.57
C TRP A 684 -27.83 -37.93 14.14
N GLY A 685 -28.56 -37.41 13.15
CA GLY A 685 -28.11 -37.33 11.76
C GLY A 685 -27.94 -38.69 11.06
N ILE A 686 -28.49 -39.78 11.61
CA ILE A 686 -28.31 -41.13 11.05
C ILE A 686 -29.27 -41.32 9.87
N LYS A 687 -28.72 -41.43 8.67
CA LYS A 687 -29.49 -41.56 7.41
C LYS A 687 -29.33 -42.91 6.71
N GLN A 688 -28.46 -43.78 7.19
CA GLN A 688 -28.24 -45.11 6.62
C GLN A 688 -29.12 -46.15 7.32
N SER A 689 -29.71 -47.05 6.55
CA SER A 689 -30.48 -48.18 7.12
C SER A 689 -29.51 -49.20 7.71
N GLY A 690 -29.84 -49.76 8.87
CA GLY A 690 -28.91 -50.62 9.60
C GLY A 690 -29.39 -50.94 11.02
N VAL A 691 -28.55 -51.66 11.78
CA VAL A 691 -28.80 -51.94 13.19
C VAL A 691 -28.21 -50.82 14.04
N TYR A 692 -29.03 -50.26 14.92
CA TYR A 692 -28.61 -49.22 15.84
C TYR A 692 -29.13 -49.49 17.24
N SER A 693 -28.38 -49.03 18.24
CA SER A 693 -28.81 -49.09 19.63
C SER A 693 -29.70 -47.89 19.95
N ILE A 694 -30.88 -48.18 20.50
CA ILE A 694 -31.83 -47.22 21.06
C ILE A 694 -31.89 -47.39 22.58
N ASN A 695 -32.28 -46.34 23.30
CA ASN A 695 -32.42 -46.30 24.75
C ASN A 695 -33.86 -45.88 25.11
N PRO A 696 -34.84 -46.79 25.04
CA PRO A 696 -36.21 -46.46 25.36
C PRO A 696 -36.36 -46.04 26.84
N PRO A 697 -37.19 -45.02 27.15
CA PRO A 697 -37.40 -44.52 28.51
C PRO A 697 -38.34 -45.41 29.35
N PHE A 698 -38.65 -46.61 28.84
CA PHE A 698 -39.65 -47.52 29.39
C PHE A 698 -39.00 -48.61 30.22
N LEU A 699 -39.72 -49.10 31.23
CA LEU A 699 -39.34 -50.33 31.92
C LEU A 699 -39.85 -51.50 31.07
N LEU A 700 -38.95 -52.35 30.59
CA LEU A 700 -39.31 -53.51 29.77
C LEU A 700 -39.02 -54.80 30.53
N PRO A 701 -39.64 -55.93 30.16
CA PRO A 701 -39.34 -57.22 30.77
C PRO A 701 -37.83 -57.49 30.69
N GLN A 702 -37.20 -57.70 31.85
CA GLN A 702 -35.76 -57.93 31.99
C GLN A 702 -34.84 -56.76 31.55
N ARG A 703 -35.36 -55.55 31.34
CA ARG A 703 -34.54 -54.38 30.99
C ARG A 703 -34.95 -53.13 31.78
N ALA A 704 -33.96 -52.48 32.40
CA ALA A 704 -34.15 -51.22 33.10
C ALA A 704 -34.49 -50.07 32.12
N LYS A 705 -35.05 -48.97 32.63
CA LYS A 705 -35.27 -47.75 31.84
C LYS A 705 -33.95 -47.27 31.23
N PHE A 706 -34.00 -46.82 29.98
CA PHE A 706 -32.86 -46.37 29.17
C PHE A 706 -31.77 -47.42 28.92
N ALA A 707 -32.00 -48.69 29.28
CA ALA A 707 -31.09 -49.76 28.91
C ALA A 707 -31.03 -49.88 27.37
N PRO A 708 -29.82 -50.01 26.78
CA PRO A 708 -29.67 -50.09 25.33
C PRO A 708 -30.36 -51.33 24.75
N MET A 709 -30.98 -51.14 23.58
CA MET A 709 -31.65 -52.18 22.81
C MET A 709 -31.31 -52.00 21.33
N ASP A 710 -30.86 -53.07 20.68
CA ASP A 710 -30.61 -53.02 19.25
C ASP A 710 -31.88 -53.23 18.45
N VAL A 711 -32.10 -52.34 17.48
CA VAL A 711 -33.22 -52.41 16.52
C VAL A 711 -32.70 -52.21 15.12
N TYR A 712 -33.41 -52.76 14.13
CA TYR A 712 -33.15 -52.43 12.74
C TYR A 712 -33.93 -51.15 12.39
N CYS A 713 -33.20 -50.16 11.89
CA CYS A 713 -33.75 -48.90 11.41
C CYS A 713 -33.74 -48.88 9.89
N ASP A 714 -34.91 -48.65 9.30
CA ASP A 714 -35.01 -48.23 7.90
C ASP A 714 -35.00 -46.69 7.87
N MET A 715 -33.86 -46.14 7.44
CA MET A 715 -33.60 -44.71 7.33
C MET A 715 -33.77 -44.17 5.91
N THR A 716 -34.12 -45.04 4.95
CA THR A 716 -34.11 -44.70 3.52
C THR A 716 -35.51 -44.64 2.93
N THR A 717 -36.39 -45.58 3.26
CA THR A 717 -37.71 -45.69 2.61
C THR A 717 -38.66 -44.63 3.15
N ASN A 718 -39.36 -43.93 2.26
CA ASN A 718 -40.34 -42.88 2.59
C ASN A 718 -39.82 -41.83 3.61
N GLY A 719 -38.56 -41.42 3.47
CA GLY A 719 -37.90 -40.43 4.34
C GLY A 719 -37.27 -40.98 5.63
N GLY A 720 -37.31 -42.30 5.83
CA GLY A 720 -36.63 -42.98 6.93
C GLY A 720 -37.28 -42.82 8.30
N GLY A 721 -36.52 -43.16 9.34
CA GLY A 721 -36.94 -43.08 10.75
C GLY A 721 -37.83 -44.24 11.21
N TYR A 722 -37.90 -45.32 10.43
CA TYR A 722 -38.74 -46.48 10.72
C TYR A 722 -38.01 -47.50 11.59
N THR A 723 -38.64 -47.95 12.68
CA THR A 723 -38.18 -49.06 13.52
C THR A 723 -38.84 -50.35 13.07
N LEU A 724 -38.05 -51.36 12.67
CA LEU A 724 -38.58 -52.67 12.30
C LEU A 724 -39.18 -53.36 13.54
N MET A 725 -40.49 -53.58 13.51
CA MET A 725 -41.27 -54.20 14.58
C MET A 725 -41.31 -55.72 14.46
N SER A 726 -41.62 -56.20 13.26
CA SER A 726 -41.62 -57.61 12.96
C SER A 726 -41.23 -57.86 11.52
N SER A 727 -40.41 -58.88 11.29
CA SER A 727 -40.19 -59.43 9.96
C SER A 727 -39.73 -60.86 10.11
N ASP A 728 -40.11 -61.71 9.16
CA ASP A 728 -39.80 -63.12 9.12
C ASP A 728 -39.59 -63.52 7.65
N THR A 729 -38.48 -64.16 7.36
CA THR A 729 -38.16 -64.70 6.03
C THR A 729 -38.12 -66.24 6.08
N GLY A 730 -38.68 -66.84 7.14
CA GLY A 730 -38.75 -68.27 7.43
C GLY A 730 -39.79 -68.60 8.50
N ASP A 731 -39.35 -69.10 9.65
CA ASP A 731 -40.19 -69.68 10.72
C ASP A 731 -39.95 -69.10 12.13
N ILE A 732 -39.32 -67.91 12.28
CA ILE A 732 -38.91 -67.42 13.61
C ILE A 732 -40.09 -67.17 14.55
N ASN A 733 -41.26 -66.84 14.00
CA ASN A 733 -42.48 -66.59 14.76
C ASN A 733 -43.19 -67.88 15.21
N THR A 734 -42.69 -69.04 14.82
CA THR A 734 -43.32 -70.33 15.11
C THR A 734 -42.90 -70.88 16.47
N ASN A 735 -43.83 -71.61 17.10
CA ASN A 735 -43.60 -72.36 18.35
C ASN A 735 -43.00 -71.51 19.49
N LYS A 736 -43.48 -70.26 19.62
CA LYS A 736 -43.07 -69.31 20.68
C LYS A 736 -44.16 -69.21 21.74
N THR A 737 -43.76 -69.16 23.00
CA THR A 737 -44.66 -68.96 24.14
C THR A 737 -45.15 -67.52 24.18
N PHE A 738 -46.21 -67.24 24.95
CA PHE A 738 -46.64 -65.87 25.18
C PHE A 738 -45.52 -65.02 25.79
N GLN A 739 -44.70 -65.61 26.66
CA GLN A 739 -43.58 -64.93 27.28
C GLN A 739 -42.49 -64.54 26.27
N ASP A 740 -42.22 -65.38 25.27
CA ASP A 740 -41.29 -65.04 24.18
C ASP A 740 -41.81 -63.83 23.38
N TYR A 741 -43.11 -63.79 23.09
CA TYR A 741 -43.74 -62.67 22.40
C TYR A 741 -43.79 -61.40 23.24
N LEU A 742 -43.87 -61.50 24.57
CA LEU A 742 -43.77 -60.37 25.49
C LEU A 742 -42.37 -59.73 25.45
N ILE A 743 -41.32 -60.54 25.49
CA ILE A 743 -39.92 -60.09 25.57
C ILE A 743 -39.38 -59.66 24.19
N GLY A 744 -39.73 -60.38 23.13
CA GLY A 744 -39.09 -60.24 21.82
C GLY A 744 -38.05 -61.34 21.55
N PHE A 745 -37.82 -61.61 20.27
CA PHE A 745 -36.88 -62.64 19.80
C PHE A 745 -36.38 -62.35 18.38
N GLY A 746 -35.40 -63.13 17.92
CA GLY A 746 -34.76 -62.97 16.61
C GLY A 746 -33.57 -62.00 16.65
N THR A 747 -33.08 -61.63 15.47
CA THR A 747 -31.87 -60.81 15.33
C THR A 747 -32.10 -59.65 14.36
N PRO A 748 -32.02 -58.38 14.82
CA PRO A 748 -32.18 -57.20 13.97
C PRO A 748 -31.25 -57.18 12.74
N ALA A 749 -30.02 -57.68 12.87
CA ALA A 749 -29.04 -57.73 11.78
C ALA A 749 -29.49 -58.59 10.59
N LYS A 750 -30.30 -59.63 10.84
CA LYS A 750 -30.87 -60.47 9.78
C LYS A 750 -32.25 -59.98 9.31
N GLN A 751 -32.76 -58.89 9.88
CA GLN A 751 -34.12 -58.39 9.64
C GLN A 751 -35.20 -59.48 9.83
N SER A 752 -34.91 -60.43 10.71
CA SER A 752 -35.80 -61.51 11.12
C SER A 752 -35.93 -61.39 12.64
N VAL A 753 -36.96 -60.68 13.09
CA VAL A 753 -37.09 -60.18 14.46
C VAL A 753 -38.56 -60.00 14.85
N TRP A 754 -38.84 -60.12 16.14
CA TRP A 754 -40.03 -59.63 16.83
C TRP A 754 -39.57 -58.78 18.02
N ILE A 755 -39.91 -57.48 18.05
CA ILE A 755 -39.35 -56.57 19.07
C ILE A 755 -40.01 -56.65 20.45
N GLY A 756 -41.05 -57.47 20.62
CA GLY A 756 -41.72 -57.70 21.90
C GLY A 756 -42.99 -56.87 22.09
N LEU A 757 -44.06 -57.50 22.58
CA LEU A 757 -45.38 -56.86 22.79
C LEU A 757 -45.31 -55.71 23.79
N GLU A 758 -44.57 -55.88 24.89
CA GLU A 758 -44.49 -54.82 25.90
C GLU A 758 -43.79 -53.57 25.34
N PHE A 759 -42.74 -53.76 24.53
CA PHE A 759 -42.07 -52.63 23.89
C PHE A 759 -42.97 -51.94 22.85
N ILE A 760 -43.69 -52.71 22.03
CA ILE A 760 -44.65 -52.16 21.06
C ILE A 760 -45.75 -51.37 21.78
N TYR A 761 -46.30 -51.92 22.86
CA TYR A 761 -47.32 -51.27 23.68
C TYR A 761 -46.82 -49.93 24.23
N GLN A 762 -45.69 -49.93 24.94
CA GLN A 762 -45.13 -48.73 25.54
C GLN A 762 -44.79 -47.68 24.49
N LEU A 763 -44.18 -48.09 23.37
CA LEU A 763 -43.78 -47.20 22.30
C LEU A 763 -44.99 -46.53 21.63
N THR A 764 -45.99 -47.31 21.23
CA THR A 764 -47.17 -46.82 20.48
C THR A 764 -48.16 -46.04 21.33
N ASN A 765 -48.12 -46.19 22.66
CA ASN A 765 -48.95 -45.42 23.60
C ASN A 765 -48.22 -44.22 24.23
N TYR A 766 -46.89 -44.19 24.19
CA TYR A 766 -46.12 -43.02 24.62
C TYR A 766 -46.24 -41.86 23.62
N GLN A 767 -46.29 -42.19 22.33
CA GLN A 767 -46.59 -41.23 21.26
C GLN A 767 -47.31 -41.97 20.12
N PRO A 768 -48.19 -41.30 19.36
CA PRO A 768 -48.85 -41.93 18.22
C PRO A 768 -47.83 -42.40 17.17
N HIS A 769 -48.00 -43.63 16.68
CA HIS A 769 -47.15 -44.19 15.62
C HIS A 769 -47.98 -44.59 14.41
N THR A 770 -47.38 -44.42 13.24
CA THR A 770 -47.77 -45.06 11.98
C THR A 770 -47.25 -46.50 11.95
N LEU A 771 -47.99 -47.39 11.28
CA LEU A 771 -47.54 -48.75 10.98
C LEU A 771 -47.44 -48.92 9.46
N ARG A 772 -46.23 -49.13 8.96
CA ARG A 772 -45.99 -49.49 7.56
C ARG A 772 -45.81 -51.00 7.43
N LEU A 773 -46.56 -51.58 6.52
CA LEU A 773 -46.48 -52.97 6.12
C LEU A 773 -45.88 -53.07 4.73
N ASN A 774 -44.92 -53.96 4.57
CA ASN A 774 -44.41 -54.38 3.27
C ASN A 774 -44.76 -55.86 3.11
N LEU A 775 -45.51 -56.21 2.06
CA LEU A 775 -46.01 -57.55 1.80
C LEU A 775 -45.47 -58.07 0.47
N PHE A 776 -44.99 -59.31 0.47
CA PHE A 776 -44.56 -59.99 -0.75
C PHE A 776 -45.18 -61.39 -0.82
N ARG A 777 -45.83 -61.66 -1.95
CA ARG A 777 -46.31 -63.01 -2.31
C ARG A 777 -45.61 -63.52 -3.55
N CYS A 778 -45.41 -64.83 -3.58
CA CYS A 778 -44.83 -65.53 -4.73
C CYS A 778 -45.83 -65.64 -5.89
N ALA A 779 -45.32 -65.97 -7.07
CA ALA A 779 -46.16 -66.31 -8.22
C ALA A 779 -46.95 -67.61 -7.94
N SER A 780 -48.25 -67.63 -8.23
CA SER A 780 -49.12 -68.78 -7.98
C SER A 780 -50.28 -68.80 -8.96
N ASN A 781 -50.68 -70.00 -9.44
CA ASN A 781 -51.82 -70.23 -10.32
C ASN A 781 -51.91 -69.25 -11.52
N GLY A 782 -50.78 -69.02 -12.20
CA GLY A 782 -50.70 -68.12 -13.37
C GLY A 782 -50.64 -66.63 -13.05
N ARG A 783 -50.67 -66.23 -11.76
CA ARG A 783 -50.48 -64.84 -11.32
C ARG A 783 -49.01 -64.57 -11.02
N PRO A 784 -48.44 -63.42 -11.44
CA PRO A 784 -47.07 -63.06 -11.13
C PRO A 784 -46.89 -62.81 -9.63
N ALA A 785 -45.65 -62.83 -9.17
CA ALA A 785 -45.29 -62.38 -7.82
C ALA A 785 -45.70 -60.92 -7.63
N LEU A 786 -46.09 -60.55 -6.42
CA LEU A 786 -46.61 -59.22 -6.10
C LEU A 786 -45.98 -58.72 -4.81
N ASN A 787 -45.44 -57.50 -4.87
CA ASN A 787 -44.87 -56.78 -3.74
C ASN A 787 -45.67 -55.49 -3.56
N THR A 788 -46.17 -55.25 -2.35
CA THR A 788 -47.02 -54.12 -2.04
C THR A 788 -46.76 -53.57 -0.66
N ASP A 789 -47.26 -52.37 -0.44
CA ASP A 789 -47.11 -51.61 0.79
C ASP A 789 -48.44 -51.01 1.24
N CYS A 790 -48.58 -50.89 2.56
CA CYS A 790 -49.77 -50.41 3.23
C CYS A 790 -49.34 -49.71 4.51
N THR A 791 -49.56 -48.39 4.60
CA THR A 791 -49.21 -47.57 5.77
C THR A 791 -50.47 -47.12 6.49
N TYR A 792 -50.69 -47.61 7.70
CA TYR A 792 -51.74 -47.12 8.59
C TYR A 792 -51.30 -45.80 9.23
N PRO A 793 -52.11 -44.73 9.14
CA PRO A 793 -51.80 -43.42 9.74
C PRO A 793 -51.62 -43.48 11.26
N THR A 794 -52.38 -44.35 11.92
CA THR A 794 -52.29 -44.57 13.37
C THR A 794 -52.35 -46.06 13.67
N PHE A 795 -51.44 -46.51 14.54
CA PHE A 795 -51.37 -47.86 15.06
C PHE A 795 -50.94 -47.83 16.52
N SER A 796 -51.68 -48.56 17.33
CA SER A 796 -51.25 -48.92 18.68
C SER A 796 -51.76 -50.31 19.03
N ILE A 797 -51.28 -50.81 20.16
CA ILE A 797 -51.83 -52.01 20.78
C ILE A 797 -52.22 -51.65 22.21
N ASN A 798 -53.21 -52.34 22.75
CA ASN A 798 -53.62 -52.18 24.14
C ASN A 798 -52.69 -52.95 25.09
N ASN A 799 -52.94 -52.85 26.40
CA ASN A 799 -52.12 -53.51 27.43
C ASN A 799 -52.48 -55.01 27.61
N SER A 800 -51.79 -55.65 28.56
CA SER A 800 -51.99 -57.06 28.91
C SER A 800 -53.42 -57.40 29.38
N THR A 801 -54.17 -56.47 29.98
CA THR A 801 -55.56 -56.70 30.42
C THR A 801 -56.49 -57.04 29.25
N THR A 802 -56.22 -56.47 28.07
CA THR A 802 -56.97 -56.77 26.84
C THR A 802 -56.24 -57.79 25.95
N GLN A 803 -55.22 -58.47 26.48
CA GLN A 803 -54.35 -59.37 25.73
C GLN A 803 -53.71 -58.70 24.51
N TYR A 804 -53.22 -57.47 24.65
CA TYR A 804 -52.53 -56.73 23.58
C TYR A 804 -53.31 -56.65 22.27
N SER A 805 -54.60 -56.34 22.36
CA SER A 805 -55.46 -56.13 21.18
C SER A 805 -54.97 -54.98 20.30
N VAL A 806 -55.10 -55.15 18.98
CA VAL A 806 -54.66 -54.15 17.99
C VAL A 806 -55.66 -53.01 17.89
N VAL A 807 -55.17 -51.79 17.76
CA VAL A 807 -56.00 -50.59 17.53
C VAL A 807 -55.57 -49.91 16.23
N ILE A 808 -56.45 -50.00 15.23
CA ILE A 808 -56.37 -49.30 13.94
C ILE A 808 -57.74 -48.67 13.70
N ARG A 809 -57.77 -47.37 13.40
CA ARG A 809 -59.01 -46.59 13.23
C ARG A 809 -59.22 -46.05 11.82
N GLU A 810 -58.17 -46.05 11.03
CA GLU A 810 -58.16 -45.48 9.69
C GLU A 810 -57.59 -46.52 8.72
N ALA A 811 -58.16 -46.58 7.52
CA ALA A 811 -57.66 -47.45 6.46
C ALA A 811 -56.22 -47.06 6.07
N CYS A 812 -55.43 -48.02 5.60
CA CYS A 812 -54.09 -47.71 5.17
C CYS A 812 -54.05 -47.02 3.81
N THR A 813 -52.97 -46.29 3.57
CA THR A 813 -52.61 -45.75 2.26
C THR A 813 -51.42 -46.52 1.70
N GLY A 814 -51.38 -46.77 0.40
CA GLY A 814 -50.28 -47.45 -0.27
C GLY A 814 -50.75 -48.19 -1.52
N THR A 815 -49.88 -49.00 -2.11
CA THR A 815 -50.21 -49.79 -3.31
C THR A 815 -51.33 -50.82 -3.08
N GLU A 816 -51.59 -51.20 -1.81
CA GLU A 816 -52.73 -52.05 -1.44
C GLU A 816 -54.09 -51.34 -1.44
N ALA A 817 -54.14 -50.01 -1.35
CA ALA A 817 -55.38 -49.29 -1.06
C ALA A 817 -56.35 -49.18 -2.26
N ASP A 818 -55.89 -49.42 -3.49
CA ASP A 818 -56.66 -49.22 -4.74
C ASP A 818 -57.31 -50.49 -5.31
N ALA A 819 -57.11 -51.67 -4.70
CA ALA A 819 -57.66 -52.93 -5.19
C ALA A 819 -59.14 -53.09 -4.78
N HIS A 820 -60.03 -53.26 -5.76
CA HIS A 820 -61.50 -53.37 -5.65
C HIS A 820 -62.07 -54.56 -4.82
N TYR A 821 -61.35 -55.08 -3.82
CA TYR A 821 -61.83 -56.11 -2.91
C TYR A 821 -61.78 -55.59 -1.47
N TYR A 822 -62.81 -55.95 -0.69
CA TYR A 822 -63.02 -55.65 0.73
C TYR A 822 -61.91 -56.21 1.68
N GLN A 823 -60.63 -55.90 1.45
CA GLN A 823 -59.48 -56.34 2.26
C GLN A 823 -58.37 -55.28 2.22
N ASP A 824 -58.46 -54.26 3.08
CA ASP A 824 -57.48 -53.17 3.25
C ASP A 824 -56.23 -53.65 4.00
N GLY A 825 -55.37 -54.40 3.31
CA GLY A 825 -54.10 -54.88 3.86
C GLY A 825 -54.26 -55.92 4.98
N TRP A 826 -53.77 -55.59 6.18
CA TRP A 826 -53.75 -56.47 7.36
C TRP A 826 -55.03 -56.39 8.20
N ALA A 827 -55.66 -55.22 8.29
CA ALA A 827 -56.88 -55.01 9.03
C ALA A 827 -58.07 -55.54 8.22
N ARG A 828 -58.92 -56.36 8.83
CA ARG A 828 -60.09 -56.99 8.17
C ARG A 828 -61.35 -56.97 9.05
N TRP A 829 -61.33 -56.14 10.09
CA TRP A 829 -62.42 -55.98 11.05
C TRP A 829 -62.97 -54.56 10.98
N ASP A 830 -64.10 -54.33 11.66
CA ASP A 830 -64.68 -53.00 11.83
C ASP A 830 -63.70 -52.06 12.55
N LEU A 831 -63.06 -51.15 11.80
CA LEU A 831 -62.04 -50.20 12.30
C LEU A 831 -62.58 -49.24 13.38
N SER A 832 -63.90 -49.14 13.57
CA SER A 832 -64.47 -48.40 14.71
C SER A 832 -64.28 -49.12 16.05
N LYS A 833 -63.90 -50.40 16.03
CA LYS A 833 -63.70 -51.27 17.20
C LYS A 833 -62.26 -51.75 17.32
N ASP A 834 -61.89 -52.13 18.53
CA ASP A 834 -60.60 -52.78 18.78
C ASP A 834 -60.54 -54.08 17.98
N GLY A 835 -59.37 -54.30 17.39
CA GLY A 835 -59.08 -55.45 16.57
C GLY A 835 -58.81 -56.70 17.38
N PRO A 836 -58.27 -57.74 16.71
CA PRO A 836 -58.06 -59.03 17.33
C PRO A 836 -57.09 -58.94 18.52
N LYS A 837 -57.39 -59.72 19.55
CA LYS A 837 -56.51 -59.95 20.70
C LYS A 837 -55.31 -60.79 20.30
N PHE A 838 -54.19 -60.63 20.99
CA PHE A 838 -53.02 -61.48 20.78
C PHE A 838 -53.28 -62.87 21.38
N SER A 839 -52.89 -63.93 20.66
CA SER A 839 -53.03 -65.32 21.09
C SER A 839 -51.79 -66.09 20.68
N THR A 840 -51.44 -67.12 21.45
CA THR A 840 -50.31 -68.02 21.20
C THR A 840 -50.78 -69.47 21.38
N PHE A 841 -49.87 -70.44 21.41
CA PHE A 841 -50.24 -71.84 21.63
C PHE A 841 -50.55 -72.18 23.09
N ASP A 842 -49.97 -71.40 24.00
CA ASP A 842 -50.07 -71.53 25.45
C ASP A 842 -51.12 -70.58 26.05
N ILE A 843 -51.61 -69.60 25.28
CA ILE A 843 -52.67 -68.67 25.69
C ILE A 843 -53.68 -68.44 24.55
N GLU A 844 -54.95 -68.70 24.82
CA GLU A 844 -56.08 -68.43 23.91
C GLU A 844 -56.84 -67.16 24.34
N ALA A 845 -57.25 -66.33 23.38
CA ALA A 845 -57.98 -65.09 23.66
C ALA A 845 -59.51 -65.18 23.53
N GLU A 846 -60.03 -66.27 22.95
CA GLU A 846 -61.47 -66.55 22.84
C GLU A 846 -61.79 -67.92 23.47
N THR A 847 -62.48 -67.91 24.62
CA THR A 847 -62.83 -69.11 25.37
C THR A 847 -64.31 -69.51 25.24
N THR A 848 -65.10 -68.83 24.39
CA THR A 848 -66.55 -69.05 24.29
C THR A 848 -67.03 -69.26 22.85
N ILE A 849 -67.83 -70.30 22.69
CA ILE A 849 -68.53 -70.65 21.45
C ILE A 849 -69.65 -69.62 21.26
N PRO A 850 -69.79 -68.98 20.09
CA PRO A 850 -70.96 -68.15 19.82
C PRO A 850 -72.25 -68.96 20.05
N PRO A 851 -73.25 -68.45 20.81
CA PRO A 851 -74.45 -69.21 21.17
C PRO A 851 -75.21 -69.79 19.97
N ALA A 852 -75.15 -69.13 18.82
CA ALA A 852 -75.77 -69.56 17.57
C ALA A 852 -75.20 -70.87 16.99
N LEU A 853 -74.13 -71.41 17.57
CA LEU A 853 -73.38 -72.56 17.06
C LEU A 853 -73.21 -73.69 18.08
N ALA A 854 -73.77 -73.54 19.29
CA ALA A 854 -73.76 -74.60 20.30
C ALA A 854 -74.52 -75.86 19.84
N ASP A 855 -75.55 -75.70 19.00
CA ASP A 855 -76.43 -76.78 18.57
C ASP A 855 -75.96 -77.52 17.30
N LYS A 856 -74.83 -77.10 16.69
CA LYS A 856 -74.28 -77.71 15.46
C LYS A 856 -73.09 -78.65 15.71
N VAL A 857 -72.76 -78.93 16.97
CA VAL A 857 -71.63 -79.78 17.34
C VAL A 857 -72.11 -81.22 17.49
N GLU A 858 -71.95 -82.05 16.46
CA GLU A 858 -72.05 -83.51 16.61
C GLU A 858 -70.83 -84.03 17.39
N ASP A 859 -71.10 -85.05 18.22
CA ASP A 859 -70.16 -85.71 19.14
C ASP A 859 -68.78 -85.95 18.50
N GLY A 860 -67.76 -85.26 19.00
CA GLY A 860 -66.35 -85.51 18.67
C GLY A 860 -65.65 -84.52 17.74
N ALA A 861 -66.27 -83.40 17.34
CA ALA A 861 -65.56 -82.36 16.58
C ALA A 861 -64.51 -81.63 17.44
N ILE A 862 -63.22 -81.82 17.10
CA ILE A 862 -62.07 -81.15 17.72
C ILE A 862 -62.18 -79.64 17.45
N TYR A 863 -62.20 -78.82 18.51
CA TYR A 863 -62.01 -77.37 18.39
C TYR A 863 -60.69 -77.07 17.67
N TYR A 864 -60.75 -76.56 16.45
CA TYR A 864 -59.59 -76.02 15.74
C TYR A 864 -59.23 -74.67 16.36
N THR A 865 -58.24 -74.65 17.25
CA THR A 865 -57.77 -73.38 17.82
C THR A 865 -56.93 -72.67 16.75
N CYS A 866 -57.24 -71.41 16.45
CA CYS A 866 -56.65 -70.74 15.29
C CYS A 866 -55.14 -70.53 15.39
N SER A 867 -54.64 -70.33 16.62
CA SER A 867 -53.21 -70.35 16.89
C SER A 867 -52.60 -71.72 16.58
N LYS A 868 -53.16 -72.82 17.10
CA LYS A 868 -52.63 -74.19 16.88
C LYS A 868 -52.74 -74.68 15.44
N THR A 869 -53.80 -74.28 14.74
CA THR A 869 -54.05 -74.65 13.34
C THR A 869 -53.08 -73.94 12.39
N ASN A 870 -52.64 -72.73 12.76
CA ASN A 870 -51.71 -71.91 12.00
C ASN A 870 -50.40 -71.66 12.76
N PHE A 871 -49.83 -72.74 13.29
CA PHE A 871 -48.44 -72.82 13.76
C PHE A 871 -48.05 -71.84 14.88
N ASN A 872 -48.98 -71.56 15.79
CA ASN A 872 -48.74 -70.91 17.08
C ASN A 872 -48.35 -69.43 16.98
N THR A 873 -48.95 -68.69 16.05
CA THR A 873 -48.57 -67.28 15.78
C THR A 873 -49.63 -66.28 16.28
N GLY A 874 -49.35 -64.97 16.22
CA GLY A 874 -50.11 -63.94 16.96
C GLY A 874 -51.00 -63.03 16.11
N TRP A 875 -52.05 -62.46 16.72
CA TRP A 875 -53.18 -61.68 16.16
C TRP A 875 -53.98 -62.39 15.05
N TRP A 876 -55.11 -63.00 15.41
CA TRP A 876 -56.00 -63.74 14.53
C TRP A 876 -57.39 -63.13 14.44
N TYR A 877 -57.96 -63.13 13.23
CA TYR A 877 -59.37 -62.82 12.99
C TYR A 877 -60.15 -64.09 12.63
N VAL A 878 -61.34 -64.26 13.18
CA VAL A 878 -62.25 -65.39 12.90
C VAL A 878 -63.38 -64.88 12.00
N GLU A 879 -63.53 -65.48 10.82
CA GLU A 879 -64.60 -65.15 9.86
C GLU A 879 -65.30 -66.45 9.47
N ASP A 880 -66.64 -66.50 9.60
CA ASP A 880 -67.49 -67.62 9.17
C ASP A 880 -67.00 -69.04 9.55
N GLN A 881 -66.61 -69.22 10.82
CA GLN A 881 -66.13 -70.50 11.38
C GLN A 881 -64.80 -71.05 10.85
N LEU A 882 -64.06 -70.27 10.07
CA LEU A 882 -62.69 -70.60 9.65
C LEU A 882 -61.72 -69.56 10.23
N CYS A 883 -60.56 -70.04 10.66
CA CYS A 883 -59.44 -69.16 10.98
C CYS A 883 -59.08 -68.38 9.71
N GLY A 884 -59.25 -67.06 9.72
CA GLY A 884 -59.05 -66.23 8.54
C GLY A 884 -57.64 -66.44 7.96
N ALA A 885 -57.56 -66.54 6.63
CA ALA A 885 -56.33 -66.91 5.92
C ALA A 885 -55.18 -65.87 5.99
N ALA A 886 -55.38 -64.72 6.66
CA ALA A 886 -54.45 -63.61 6.69
C ALA A 886 -54.06 -63.23 8.13
N ASN A 887 -52.99 -63.84 8.62
CA ASN A 887 -52.20 -63.36 9.75
C ASN A 887 -50.81 -62.97 9.21
N LEU A 888 -50.31 -61.78 9.55
CA LEU A 888 -48.97 -61.37 9.11
C LEU A 888 -47.84 -61.99 9.92
N ASN A 889 -48.10 -62.72 11.01
CA ASN A 889 -47.07 -63.30 11.87
C ASN A 889 -46.93 -64.83 11.76
N GLY A 890 -47.61 -65.48 10.80
CA GLY A 890 -47.52 -66.95 10.60
C GLY A 890 -46.27 -67.42 9.85
N VAL A 891 -46.16 -68.74 9.67
CA VAL A 891 -45.06 -69.41 8.93
C VAL A 891 -44.97 -68.88 7.51
N ARG A 892 -43.75 -68.62 7.06
CA ARG A 892 -43.47 -68.19 5.68
C ARG A 892 -42.50 -69.14 5.00
N TYR A 893 -42.66 -69.25 3.70
CA TYR A 893 -41.79 -70.06 2.86
C TYR A 893 -41.18 -69.16 1.79
N THR A 894 -39.89 -69.34 1.51
CA THR A 894 -39.29 -68.74 0.33
C THR A 894 -39.97 -69.30 -0.91
N CYS A 895 -40.09 -68.51 -1.99
CA CYS A 895 -40.80 -68.96 -3.21
C CYS A 895 -40.38 -70.34 -3.74
N PRO A 896 -39.08 -70.73 -3.70
CA PRO A 896 -38.67 -72.06 -4.14
C PRO A 896 -39.12 -73.21 -3.22
N ASN A 897 -39.48 -72.93 -1.97
CA ASN A 897 -39.76 -73.90 -0.92
C ASN A 897 -41.24 -73.94 -0.52
N ILE A 898 -42.14 -73.45 -1.36
CA ILE A 898 -43.57 -73.50 -1.10
C ILE A 898 -44.05 -74.96 -1.22
N PRO A 899 -44.71 -75.54 -0.18
CA PRO A 899 -45.24 -76.90 -0.24
C PRO A 899 -46.32 -77.05 -1.32
N VAL A 900 -46.32 -78.17 -2.05
CA VAL A 900 -47.18 -78.39 -3.23
C VAL A 900 -48.66 -78.66 -2.86
N GLU A 901 -48.95 -79.18 -1.66
CA GLU A 901 -50.31 -79.52 -1.21
C GLU A 901 -50.51 -79.25 0.30
N SER A 902 -50.76 -78.00 0.68
CA SER A 902 -51.12 -77.64 2.04
C SER A 902 -52.20 -76.56 2.04
N GLU A 903 -53.37 -76.85 2.61
CA GLU A 903 -54.42 -75.84 2.84
C GLU A 903 -54.07 -74.85 3.98
N ARG A 904 -52.85 -74.93 4.54
CA ARG A 904 -52.49 -74.28 5.82
C ARG A 904 -51.45 -73.16 5.71
N TYR A 905 -51.14 -72.65 4.51
CA TYR A 905 -50.27 -71.49 4.36
C TYR A 905 -51.06 -70.18 4.37
N LEU A 906 -50.43 -69.12 4.90
CA LEU A 906 -51.01 -67.78 4.88
C LEU A 906 -51.17 -67.27 3.45
N ARG A 907 -52.39 -66.86 3.11
CA ARG A 907 -52.76 -66.39 1.78
C ARG A 907 -53.13 -64.92 1.81
N TRP A 908 -52.61 -64.19 0.85
CA TRP A 908 -52.99 -62.81 0.57
C TRP A 908 -53.05 -62.63 -0.96
N ALA A 909 -54.10 -61.97 -1.44
CA ALA A 909 -54.43 -61.84 -2.88
C ALA A 909 -54.34 -63.18 -3.66
N GLU A 910 -54.87 -64.25 -3.05
CA GLU A 910 -54.89 -65.64 -3.58
C GLU A 910 -53.51 -66.31 -3.75
N GLY A 911 -52.41 -65.73 -3.25
CA GLY A 911 -51.07 -66.34 -3.26
C GLY A 911 -50.48 -66.51 -1.86
N THR A 912 -49.43 -67.33 -1.74
CA THR A 912 -48.68 -67.54 -0.50
C THR A 912 -47.84 -66.33 -0.14
N ILE A 913 -47.98 -65.81 1.08
CA ILE A 913 -47.11 -64.76 1.62
C ILE A 913 -45.73 -65.35 1.90
N ALA A 914 -44.69 -64.78 1.28
CA ALA A 914 -43.29 -65.18 1.49
C ALA A 914 -42.51 -64.21 2.37
N GLN A 915 -42.94 -62.94 2.45
CA GLN A 915 -42.38 -61.96 3.36
C GLN A 915 -43.45 -60.96 3.79
N SER A 916 -43.49 -60.63 5.08
CA SER A 916 -44.20 -59.48 5.61
C SER A 916 -43.35 -58.76 6.65
N SER A 917 -43.09 -57.48 6.42
CA SER A 917 -42.27 -56.66 7.30
C SER A 917 -43.09 -55.49 7.82
N MET A 918 -43.15 -55.35 9.14
CA MET A 918 -43.91 -54.36 9.89
C MET A 918 -42.94 -53.33 10.48
N TYR A 919 -43.18 -52.06 10.23
CA TYR A 919 -42.34 -50.96 10.69
C TYR A 919 -43.16 -49.89 11.41
N LEU A 920 -42.63 -49.38 12.53
CA LEU A 920 -43.23 -48.31 13.32
C LEU A 920 -42.50 -47.00 13.10
N ARG A 921 -43.24 -45.90 12.99
CA ARG A 921 -42.65 -44.54 12.96
C ARG A 921 -43.60 -43.52 13.59
N PRO A 922 -43.13 -42.57 14.41
CA PRO A 922 -43.99 -41.57 15.03
C PRO A 922 -44.80 -40.76 14.02
N VAL A 923 -46.06 -40.45 14.37
CA VAL A 923 -46.92 -39.57 13.56
C VAL A 923 -46.33 -38.16 13.53
N GLY A 924 -46.41 -37.48 12.38
CA GLY A 924 -45.85 -36.13 12.22
C GLY A 924 -44.35 -36.09 11.89
N TYR A 925 -43.70 -37.24 11.69
CA TYR A 925 -42.30 -37.29 11.25
C TYR A 925 -42.04 -36.44 9.99
N PRO A 926 -40.96 -35.63 9.95
CA PRO A 926 -39.84 -35.56 10.90
C PRO A 926 -40.05 -34.61 12.10
N ARG A 927 -41.14 -33.87 12.18
CA ARG A 927 -41.45 -32.93 13.28
C ARG A 927 -42.50 -33.53 14.23
N TYR A 928 -42.19 -34.69 14.78
CA TYR A 928 -43.10 -35.41 15.69
C TYR A 928 -42.95 -34.98 17.16
N ASP A 929 -41.81 -34.37 17.50
CA ASP A 929 -41.48 -33.88 18.85
C ASP A 929 -41.75 -32.35 18.88
N THR A 930 -43.03 -31.96 18.82
CA THR A 930 -43.46 -30.55 18.78
C THR A 930 -43.81 -29.97 20.16
N LEU A 931 -43.59 -30.74 21.23
CA LEU A 931 -43.77 -30.32 22.63
C LEU A 931 -42.52 -30.66 23.44
#